data_AF-A0A835SUL7-F1
#
_entry.id   AF-A0A835SUL7-F1
#
_cell.length_a   1.000
_cell.length_b   1.000
_cell.length_c   1.000
_cell.angle_alpha   90.00
_cell.angle_beta   90.00
_cell.angle_gamma   90.00
#
_symmetry.space_group_name_H-M   'P 1'
#
loop_
_entity.id
_entity.type
_entity.pdbx_description
1 polymer ?
#
loop_
_entity_poly.entity_id
_entity_poly.type
_entity_poly.pdbx_seq_one_letter_code
_entity_poly.pdbx_strand_id
1 'polypeptide(L)'
;MAADYASSFPFCRCSAGPSPFSVSPNVRPGGRGQFCFTLRAVRPAQGCTDYCCTKAGLHKIEINVKPECNVFGDVVKATVNGAPTKVGAALQRPPNAAPAANATVLAITQLGLNVAAADGAVVCVTLSLNKNQRGCTDLDALCVPPPGAPAGTCSVALFDSSNECCPQATARVCYSLAITGRPEPEPEPPLRYSPQTCADAAAVIAGAMADAIAAQGVLVIEDFALASCSDDEVRVCATFFSSEEATAIQPQVDAVLEAFRQEAAAGCGPGSYGYTQAISIAGADGSPDCLGGWRCPPKAGYTVLWDTNWDGLPTSPGGWLSAEAAEALCNSDSRCTHWNNFGYYLLGGVRGYFSYGGLCTYVKAGRELFLTQTTGYYCGSATASYVTTSDQPLSALLPLTRITARAGFILEEVKSSFGTGAYYAGPTHGGYVGSGSNFVDLTTVTITQVRTCCAGGSWGNGAQTVQMRTSTGSIVYAGSTTVCSTPQTWVNVPAGYSFAGVQTQSIANPTDNFVHRIAFVFTGCPPKAGYTVLWDTNWDGLPTSTGGQLSAAAAEALCNSDSRCTHWNNFGYYLLGGVRGYFNYGGLCTYVKAGRELFVTQTTGYYCGSATASYVTTSDQPLSALLPLTRITARAGFILEEVKSSFGPGAYYAGPTHGGYVGSGSNFVDLTTVTITQVRTCCAGGSWGNGAQTVQMRTSTGSIVYAGSTTVCSTPQTWVNVPAGYSFAGVQTQSIANPTDNFVHRIAFVFTAPFPSPPPPPSPNPPQPPPAVALQLSSSIFCGSSATAYDAIDSDEDLARLFPANRITGRAGFILEELRTYFDNNNQVGLLHGGYGNSGSNAVDLTAVTITQVRTCCAGGSWGNGAQTIQMRTSTGSIVYAGSTTVCSTPQTWVNVPAGYKFSGVKTWSMSSTTSNYIHRIQFVFAQR
;
A
#
# COMPACT_ATOMS: atom_id res chain seq x y z
N MET A 1 32.62 34.35 54.57
CA MET A 1 31.82 33.75 53.48
C MET A 1 31.09 32.56 54.07
N ALA A 2 29.76 32.64 54.21
CA ALA A 2 28.97 31.54 54.74
C ALA A 2 29.05 30.35 53.76
N ALA A 3 29.39 29.16 54.26
CA ALA A 3 29.41 27.94 53.46
C ALA A 3 27.96 27.61 53.08
N ASP A 4 27.68 27.68 51.79
CA ASP A 4 26.34 27.66 51.24
C ASP A 4 26.11 26.25 50.66
N TYR A 5 25.53 25.39 51.49
CA TYR A 5 25.43 23.93 51.31
C TYR A 5 24.33 23.53 50.31
N ALA A 6 24.53 22.44 49.56
CA ALA A 6 23.53 21.89 48.64
C ALA A 6 22.55 20.94 49.36
N SER A 7 21.25 21.07 49.11
CA SER A 7 20.18 20.24 49.67
C SER A 7 19.76 19.07 48.76
N SER A 8 20.15 19.08 47.49
CA SER A 8 19.85 18.04 46.49
C SER A 8 21.11 17.59 45.74
N PHE A 9 21.06 16.41 45.14
CA PHE A 9 22.13 15.86 44.33
C PHE A 9 22.14 16.52 42.93
N PRO A 10 23.31 16.87 42.33
CA PRO A 10 24.66 16.71 42.86
C PRO A 10 24.96 17.67 44.01
N PHE A 11 25.53 17.14 45.11
CA PHE A 11 25.73 17.90 46.35
C PHE A 11 26.93 18.87 46.28
N CYS A 12 27.27 19.40 45.11
CA CYS A 12 28.43 20.26 44.88
C CYS A 12 28.08 21.45 43.98
N ARG A 13 28.86 22.53 44.07
CA ARG A 13 28.73 23.70 43.19
C ARG A 13 29.61 23.50 41.97
N CYS A 14 28.99 23.16 40.86
CA CYS A 14 29.60 23.03 39.55
C CYS A 14 28.71 23.75 38.53
N SER A 15 29.28 24.18 37.42
CA SER A 15 28.55 24.69 36.28
C SER A 15 27.80 23.54 35.62
N ALA A 16 26.48 23.53 35.81
CA ALA A 16 25.57 22.70 35.04
C ALA A 16 25.51 23.26 33.62
N GLY A 17 26.09 22.55 32.67
CA GLY A 17 26.19 23.01 31.28
C GLY A 17 26.52 21.88 30.32
N PRO A 18 26.47 22.14 29.00
CA PRO A 18 26.75 21.13 27.99
C PRO A 18 28.15 20.54 28.20
N SER A 19 28.25 19.21 28.23
CA SER A 19 29.54 18.50 28.30
C SER A 19 29.55 17.41 27.25
N PRO A 20 30.74 17.03 26.73
CA PRO A 20 30.82 15.91 25.82
C PRO A 20 30.48 14.57 26.48
N PHE A 21 30.51 14.46 27.81
CA PHE A 21 30.39 13.19 28.52
C PHE A 21 28.98 12.92 29.03
N SER A 22 28.51 11.68 28.87
CA SER A 22 27.29 11.18 29.49
C SER A 22 27.43 9.71 29.91
N VAL A 23 26.54 9.24 30.77
CA VAL A 23 26.42 7.82 31.16
C VAL A 23 25.23 7.23 30.44
N SER A 24 25.38 6.05 29.84
CA SER A 24 24.27 5.32 29.26
C SER A 24 23.26 4.94 30.35
N PRO A 25 21.94 5.10 30.10
CA PRO A 25 20.91 4.80 31.10
C PRO A 25 20.81 3.31 31.45
N ASN A 26 21.38 2.44 30.63
CA ASN A 26 21.30 0.99 30.81
C ASN A 26 22.50 0.45 31.59
N VAL A 27 22.21 -0.23 32.70
CA VAL A 27 23.22 -0.95 33.48
C VAL A 27 23.27 -2.41 33.05
N ARG A 28 24.47 -2.93 32.79
CA ARG A 28 24.67 -4.35 32.47
C ARG A 28 25.15 -5.11 33.71
N PRO A 29 24.52 -6.24 34.08
CA PRO A 29 25.05 -7.08 35.14
C PRO A 29 26.33 -7.79 34.68
N GLY A 30 27.41 -7.68 35.45
CA GLY A 30 28.69 -8.36 35.22
C GLY A 30 28.83 -9.71 35.94
N GLY A 31 27.85 -10.07 36.77
CA GLY A 31 27.89 -11.24 37.66
C GLY A 31 28.57 -10.95 39.00
N ARG A 32 28.30 -11.78 40.03
CA ARG A 32 28.90 -11.65 41.40
C ARG A 32 28.73 -10.26 42.05
N GLY A 33 27.56 -9.64 41.92
CA GLY A 33 27.30 -8.30 42.49
C GLY A 33 27.97 -7.15 41.73
N GLN A 34 28.39 -7.38 40.48
CA GLN A 34 28.97 -6.36 39.61
C GLN A 34 27.93 -5.73 38.67
N PHE A 35 27.97 -4.40 38.55
CA PHE A 35 27.08 -3.57 37.75
C PHE A 35 27.89 -2.61 36.89
N CYS A 36 27.70 -2.65 35.57
CA CYS A 36 28.53 -1.93 34.60
C CYS A 36 27.75 -0.87 33.83
N PHE A 37 28.28 0.35 33.81
CA PHE A 37 27.77 1.51 33.11
C PHE A 37 28.67 1.81 31.90
N THR A 38 28.10 2.19 30.77
CA THR A 38 28.87 2.61 29.59
C THR A 38 28.90 4.13 29.50
N LEU A 39 30.08 4.70 29.35
CA LEU A 39 30.27 6.12 29.09
C LEU A 39 30.11 6.41 27.60
N ARG A 40 29.52 7.55 27.27
CA ARG A 40 29.49 8.10 25.92
C ARG A 40 30.19 9.44 25.92
N ALA A 41 30.93 9.72 24.85
CA ALA A 41 31.60 10.99 24.68
C ALA A 41 31.47 11.53 23.25
N VAL A 42 30.63 12.56 23.06
CA VAL A 42 30.39 13.21 21.77
C VAL A 42 30.58 14.71 21.93
N ARG A 43 31.45 15.33 21.12
CA ARG A 43 31.53 16.80 21.11
C ARG A 43 30.22 17.36 20.53
N PRO A 44 29.55 18.29 21.22
CA PRO A 44 28.37 18.97 20.65
C PRO A 44 28.72 19.63 19.32
N ALA A 45 27.86 19.46 18.31
CA ALA A 45 28.02 20.15 17.03
C ALA A 45 27.74 21.66 17.21
N GLN A 46 28.67 22.49 16.71
CA GLN A 46 28.68 23.97 16.65
C GLN A 46 27.79 24.75 17.63
N GLY A 47 28.44 25.46 18.58
CA GLY A 47 27.79 26.51 19.39
C GLY A 47 28.32 26.65 20.82
N CYS A 48 28.92 25.59 21.38
CA CYS A 48 29.46 25.62 22.73
C CYS A 48 30.96 25.95 22.75
N THR A 49 31.33 27.10 23.32
CA THR A 49 32.71 27.59 23.44
C THR A 49 33.29 27.47 24.85
N ASP A 50 32.47 27.10 25.84
CA ASP A 50 32.87 27.04 27.25
C ASP A 50 33.87 25.91 27.56
N TYR A 51 34.59 26.06 28.67
CA TYR A 51 35.57 25.08 29.13
C TYR A 51 34.95 23.67 29.29
N CYS A 52 33.73 23.59 29.82
CA CYS A 52 33.04 22.32 30.10
C CYS A 52 32.70 21.48 28.86
N CYS A 53 32.56 22.10 27.69
CA CYS A 53 32.29 21.39 26.44
C CYS A 53 33.51 21.25 25.52
N THR A 54 34.50 22.15 25.60
CA THR A 54 35.62 22.18 24.66
C THR A 54 36.88 21.49 25.17
N LYS A 55 37.13 21.55 26.50
CA LYS A 55 38.42 21.20 27.11
C LYS A 55 38.32 20.28 28.33
N ALA A 56 37.20 20.25 29.04
CA ALA A 56 37.05 19.41 30.23
C ALA A 56 37.27 17.92 29.89
N GLY A 57 37.96 17.22 30.79
CA GLY A 57 38.05 15.76 30.81
C GLY A 57 37.11 15.17 31.86
N LEU A 58 36.88 13.86 31.81
CA LEU A 58 36.14 13.14 32.85
C LEU A 58 37.11 12.61 33.92
N HIS A 59 37.05 13.19 35.11
CA HIS A 59 37.93 12.88 36.24
C HIS A 59 37.23 12.08 37.34
N LYS A 60 35.95 12.36 37.61
CA LYS A 60 35.21 11.75 38.73
C LYS A 60 33.75 11.46 38.35
N ILE A 61 33.23 10.36 38.89
CA ILE A 61 31.81 10.00 38.85
C ILE A 61 31.31 9.91 40.29
N GLU A 62 30.15 10.50 40.57
CA GLU A 62 29.43 10.32 41.84
C GLU A 62 28.06 9.70 41.58
N ILE A 63 27.66 8.76 42.43
CA ILE A 63 26.32 8.15 42.42
C ILE A 63 25.64 8.47 43.75
N ASN A 64 24.38 8.90 43.71
CA ASN A 64 23.59 9.13 44.92
C ASN A 64 23.15 7.80 45.53
N VAL A 65 23.56 7.51 46.77
CA VAL A 65 23.39 6.20 47.39
C VAL A 65 22.80 6.30 48.80
N LYS A 66 22.17 5.22 49.24
CA LYS A 66 21.52 5.18 50.54
C LYS A 66 22.57 5.18 51.67
N PRO A 67 22.38 5.96 52.74
CA PRO A 67 23.37 6.06 53.83
C PRO A 67 23.66 4.74 54.54
N GLU A 68 22.69 3.83 54.61
CA GLU A 68 22.84 2.50 55.19
C GLU A 68 23.89 1.62 54.48
N CYS A 69 24.23 1.94 53.23
CA CYS A 69 25.28 1.25 52.49
C CYS A 69 26.69 1.68 52.92
N ASN A 70 26.84 2.85 53.55
CA ASN A 70 28.12 3.38 54.02
C ASN A 70 28.54 2.70 55.33
N VAL A 71 29.04 1.47 55.19
CA VAL A 71 29.53 0.66 56.30
C VAL A 71 31.04 0.55 56.27
N PHE A 72 31.65 0.38 57.44
CA PHE A 72 33.09 0.16 57.54
C PHE A 72 33.50 -1.16 56.86
N GLY A 73 34.47 -1.09 55.93
CA GLY A 73 35.06 -2.22 55.21
C GLY A 73 35.10 -2.03 53.68
N ASP A 74 35.82 -2.93 52.99
CA ASP A 74 35.92 -2.93 51.52
C ASP A 74 34.65 -3.51 50.87
N VAL A 75 33.55 -2.76 50.95
CA VAL A 75 32.23 -3.20 50.45
C VAL A 75 31.94 -2.83 49.00
N VAL A 76 32.76 -1.94 48.41
CA VAL A 76 32.64 -1.51 47.02
C VAL A 76 33.99 -1.48 46.32
N LYS A 77 34.03 -1.93 45.06
CA LYS A 77 35.19 -1.84 44.16
C LYS A 77 34.76 -1.29 42.82
N ALA A 78 35.66 -0.62 42.10
CA ALA A 78 35.39 -0.15 40.75
C ALA A 78 36.49 -0.52 39.75
N THR A 79 36.09 -0.70 38.49
CA THR A 79 36.99 -0.91 37.34
C THR A 79 36.58 -0.03 36.17
N VAL A 80 37.55 0.39 35.36
CA VAL A 80 37.33 1.01 34.05
C VAL A 80 37.90 0.09 32.98
N ASN A 81 37.09 -0.33 32.02
CA ASN A 81 37.44 -1.28 30.97
C ASN A 81 38.07 -2.59 31.54
N GLY A 82 37.53 -3.06 32.67
CA GLY A 82 38.00 -4.25 33.37
C GLY A 82 39.26 -4.07 34.24
N ALA A 83 39.97 -2.94 34.13
CA ALA A 83 41.11 -2.63 34.98
C ALA A 83 40.66 -1.93 36.28
N PRO A 84 41.21 -2.29 37.46
CA PRO A 84 40.94 -1.57 38.70
C PRO A 84 41.20 -0.07 38.59
N THR A 85 40.33 0.74 39.20
CA THR A 85 40.54 2.19 39.28
C THR A 85 41.81 2.51 40.06
N LYS A 86 42.54 3.59 39.65
CA LYS A 86 43.78 4.02 40.33
C LYS A 86 43.56 4.32 41.81
N VAL A 87 42.41 4.92 42.12
CA VAL A 87 41.90 5.12 43.46
C VAL A 87 40.65 4.28 43.61
N GLY A 88 40.55 3.50 44.68
CA GLY A 88 39.38 2.67 44.97
C GLY A 88 38.11 3.52 45.06
N ALA A 89 36.98 2.93 44.69
CA ALA A 89 35.69 3.57 44.88
C ALA A 89 35.39 3.71 46.38
N ALA A 90 34.79 4.83 46.79
CA ALA A 90 34.55 5.13 48.19
C ALA A 90 33.10 5.57 48.41
N LEU A 91 32.48 5.02 49.46
CA LEU A 91 31.24 5.53 50.01
C LEU A 91 31.57 6.60 51.05
N GLN A 92 31.07 7.81 50.83
CA GLN A 92 31.42 8.92 51.71
C GLN A 92 30.29 9.94 51.78
N ARG A 93 30.33 10.73 52.85
CA ARG A 93 29.50 11.93 52.94
C ARG A 93 30.09 13.01 52.02
N PRO A 94 29.33 13.56 51.07
CA PRO A 94 29.83 14.61 50.18
C PRO A 94 30.14 15.89 50.98
N PRO A 95 31.29 16.57 50.73
CA PRO A 95 31.75 17.70 51.55
C PRO A 95 30.80 18.90 51.60
N ASN A 96 30.02 19.08 50.54
CA ASN A 96 29.17 20.26 50.32
C ASN A 96 27.67 19.98 50.56
N ALA A 97 27.31 18.78 51.02
CA ALA A 97 25.92 18.50 51.40
C ALA A 97 25.53 19.18 52.70
N ALA A 98 24.32 19.73 52.72
CA ALA A 98 23.73 20.32 53.91
C ALA A 98 23.74 19.31 55.08
N PRO A 99 24.02 19.74 56.33
CA PRO A 99 23.94 18.88 57.51
C PRO A 99 22.62 18.10 57.63
N ALA A 100 21.51 18.68 57.17
CA ALA A 100 20.18 18.08 57.20
C ALA A 100 19.93 17.02 56.11
N ALA A 101 20.74 16.94 55.05
CA ALA A 101 20.45 16.11 53.88
C ALA A 101 20.74 14.61 54.07
N ASN A 102 21.39 14.22 55.19
CA ASN A 102 21.87 12.85 55.46
C ASN A 102 22.44 12.13 54.21
N ALA A 103 23.18 12.86 53.38
CA ALA A 103 23.56 12.41 52.04
C ALA A 103 24.79 11.50 52.06
N THR A 104 24.79 10.48 51.20
CA THR A 104 25.96 9.64 50.93
C THR A 104 26.13 9.52 49.41
N VAL A 105 27.37 9.58 48.94
CA VAL A 105 27.72 9.34 47.54
C VAL A 105 28.70 8.18 47.42
N LEU A 106 28.57 7.41 46.35
CA LEU A 106 29.62 6.53 45.85
C LEU A 106 30.48 7.33 44.88
N ALA A 107 31.72 7.63 45.27
CA ALA A 107 32.66 8.39 44.47
C ALA A 107 33.70 7.47 43.79
N ILE A 108 33.84 7.61 42.47
CA ILE A 108 34.88 6.97 41.66
C ILE A 108 35.76 8.09 41.08
N THR A 109 36.97 8.24 41.61
CA THR A 109 37.84 9.39 41.32
C THR A 109 39.04 9.01 40.45
N GLN A 110 39.76 10.01 39.94
CA GLN A 110 40.98 9.85 39.15
C GLN A 110 40.82 8.96 37.89
N LEU A 111 39.67 9.07 37.22
CA LEU A 111 39.38 8.35 35.98
C LEU A 111 40.32 8.77 34.85
N GLY A 112 40.60 10.08 34.74
CA GLY A 112 41.57 10.62 33.78
C GLY A 112 41.20 10.37 32.32
N LEU A 113 39.91 10.29 32.01
CA LEU A 113 39.41 10.01 30.66
C LEU A 113 39.22 11.31 29.89
N ASN A 114 39.74 11.38 28.66
CA ASN A 114 39.43 12.46 27.73
C ASN A 114 38.31 12.01 26.78
N VAL A 115 37.82 12.90 25.90
CA VAL A 115 36.73 12.59 24.95
C VAL A 115 37.00 11.31 24.15
N ALA A 116 38.21 11.12 23.64
CA ALA A 116 38.55 9.95 22.83
C ALA A 116 38.61 8.64 23.63
N ALA A 117 39.04 8.71 24.90
CA ALA A 117 39.16 7.54 25.77
C ALA A 117 37.89 7.24 26.56
N ALA A 118 36.97 8.20 26.67
CA ALA A 118 35.72 8.06 27.40
C ALA A 118 34.61 7.42 26.57
N ASP A 119 34.56 7.65 25.25
CA ASP A 119 33.49 7.08 24.42
C ASP A 119 33.58 5.55 24.37
N GLY A 120 32.52 4.88 24.80
CA GLY A 120 32.45 3.43 24.91
C GLY A 120 33.18 2.82 26.11
N ALA A 121 33.80 3.64 26.99
CA ALA A 121 34.46 3.13 28.19
C ALA A 121 33.43 2.54 29.17
N VAL A 122 33.74 1.39 29.76
CA VAL A 122 32.85 0.67 30.68
C VAL A 122 33.34 0.82 32.12
N VAL A 123 32.54 1.47 32.97
CA VAL A 123 32.80 1.60 34.40
C VAL A 123 31.96 0.56 35.14
N CYS A 124 32.58 -0.36 35.86
CA CYS A 124 31.87 -1.35 36.67
C CYS A 124 32.06 -1.09 38.15
N VAL A 125 31.00 -1.20 38.94
CA VAL A 125 31.02 -1.22 40.41
C VAL A 125 30.69 -2.62 40.89
N THR A 126 31.45 -3.14 41.85
CA THR A 126 31.22 -4.44 42.48
C THR A 126 30.84 -4.23 43.92
N LEU A 127 29.66 -4.73 44.30
CA LEU A 127 29.05 -4.55 45.61
C LEU A 127 29.17 -5.84 46.42
N SER A 128 29.41 -5.71 47.72
CA SER A 128 29.59 -6.83 48.63
C SER A 128 29.25 -6.45 50.07
N LEU A 129 28.98 -7.47 50.89
CA LEU A 129 28.80 -7.29 52.33
C LEU A 129 30.16 -7.28 53.04
N ASN A 130 30.27 -6.51 54.13
CA ASN A 130 31.41 -6.58 55.01
C ASN A 130 31.38 -7.87 55.87
N LYS A 131 32.42 -8.08 56.69
CA LYS A 131 32.54 -9.24 57.59
C LYS A 131 31.37 -9.41 58.57
N ASN A 132 30.61 -8.36 58.82
CA ASN A 132 29.45 -8.35 59.72
C ASN A 132 28.12 -8.50 58.95
N GLN A 133 28.15 -8.93 57.69
CA GLN A 133 26.97 -9.07 56.82
C GLN A 133 26.19 -7.75 56.64
N ARG A 134 26.89 -6.61 56.63
CA ARG A 134 26.30 -5.28 56.39
C ARG A 134 26.84 -4.68 55.08
N GLY A 135 26.03 -3.87 54.42
CA GLY A 135 26.31 -3.27 53.11
C GLY A 135 25.16 -3.50 52.14
N CYS A 136 25.36 -3.12 50.88
CA CYS A 136 24.38 -3.26 49.81
C CYS A 136 24.95 -4.20 48.73
N THR A 137 24.14 -5.08 48.14
CA THR A 137 24.59 -6.11 47.18
C THR A 137 24.04 -5.92 45.77
N ASP A 138 23.07 -5.04 45.61
CA ASP A 138 22.41 -4.69 44.35
C ASP A 138 22.10 -3.20 44.28
N LEU A 139 21.68 -2.73 43.11
CA LEU A 139 21.37 -1.33 42.88
C LEU A 139 20.10 -0.87 43.60
N ASP A 140 19.13 -1.78 43.82
CA ASP A 140 17.88 -1.48 44.52
C ASP A 140 18.15 -1.11 45.98
N ALA A 141 19.07 -1.84 46.62
CA ALA A 141 19.57 -1.55 47.95
C ALA A 141 20.55 -0.37 47.96
N LEU A 142 21.37 -0.19 46.92
CA LEU A 142 22.40 0.84 46.88
C LEU A 142 21.87 2.24 46.60
N CYS A 143 21.06 2.41 45.56
CA CYS A 143 20.79 3.72 44.96
C CYS A 143 19.62 4.43 45.62
N VAL A 144 19.74 5.75 45.76
CA VAL A 144 18.58 6.61 46.05
C VAL A 144 17.91 6.90 44.69
N PRO A 145 16.72 6.33 44.41
CA PRO A 145 16.04 6.60 43.16
C PRO A 145 15.60 8.07 43.11
N PRO A 146 15.70 8.72 41.94
CA PRO A 146 15.07 10.03 41.77
C PRO A 146 13.54 9.91 41.98
N PRO A 147 12.86 11.00 42.35
CA PRO A 147 11.41 10.99 42.55
C PRO A 147 10.67 10.36 41.36
N GLY A 148 9.79 9.38 41.63
CA GLY A 148 9.00 8.70 40.61
C GLY A 148 9.70 7.52 39.91
N ALA A 149 11.01 7.32 40.09
CA ALA A 149 11.71 6.19 39.48
C ALA A 149 11.62 4.90 40.32
N PRO A 150 11.64 3.71 39.69
CA PRO A 150 11.65 2.45 40.41
C PRO A 150 12.94 2.27 41.22
N ALA A 151 12.87 1.44 42.27
CA ALA A 151 14.05 1.00 43.00
C ALA A 151 15.09 0.42 42.03
N GLY A 152 16.37 0.72 42.28
CA GLY A 152 17.48 0.32 41.40
C GLY A 152 17.92 1.41 40.43
N THR A 153 17.11 2.45 40.24
CA THR A 153 17.49 3.62 39.45
C THR A 153 18.46 4.50 40.25
N CYS A 154 19.58 4.91 39.65
CA CYS A 154 20.63 5.67 40.31
C CYS A 154 20.79 7.06 39.70
N SER A 155 20.81 8.11 40.51
CA SER A 155 21.25 9.44 40.06
C SER A 155 22.77 9.49 39.98
N VAL A 156 23.31 9.96 38.86
CA VAL A 156 24.75 10.01 38.57
C VAL A 156 25.17 11.42 38.19
N ALA A 157 26.33 11.85 38.67
CA ALA A 157 26.95 13.11 38.29
C ALA A 157 28.39 12.88 37.83
N LEU A 158 28.79 13.59 36.79
CA LEU A 158 30.12 13.52 36.19
C LEU A 158 30.88 14.80 36.49
N PHE A 159 32.20 14.70 36.66
CA PHE A 159 33.03 15.84 37.05
C PHE A 159 34.35 15.86 36.32
N ASP A 160 34.81 17.07 36.01
CA ASP A 160 36.17 17.32 35.56
C ASP A 160 37.16 17.40 36.74
N SER A 161 38.44 17.65 36.44
CA SER A 161 39.49 17.66 37.45
C SER A 161 39.39 18.80 38.47
N SER A 162 38.77 19.93 38.11
CA SER A 162 38.51 21.02 39.07
C SER A 162 37.18 20.86 39.81
N ASN A 163 36.36 19.86 39.47
CA ASN A 163 34.96 19.74 39.88
C ASN A 163 34.11 20.97 39.51
N GLU A 164 34.52 21.72 38.49
CA GLU A 164 33.83 22.92 38.03
C GLU A 164 32.77 22.59 36.97
N CYS A 165 32.91 21.47 36.27
CA CYS A 165 31.94 21.03 35.25
C CYS A 165 31.14 19.83 35.73
N CYS A 166 29.81 19.90 35.63
CA CYS A 166 28.95 18.75 35.86
C CYS A 166 27.82 18.66 34.83
N PRO A 167 27.95 17.84 33.77
CA PRO A 167 26.86 17.64 32.85
C PRO A 167 25.64 17.03 33.53
N GLN A 168 24.48 17.60 33.24
CA GLN A 168 23.18 17.00 33.47
C GLN A 168 22.61 16.60 32.10
N ALA A 169 21.96 15.45 32.03
CA ALA A 169 21.32 14.99 30.81
C ALA A 169 20.03 15.78 30.58
N THR A 170 20.09 16.86 29.81
CA THR A 170 18.92 17.70 29.55
C THR A 170 18.12 17.16 28.37
N ALA A 171 16.79 17.24 28.43
CA ALA A 171 15.89 16.88 27.34
C ALA A 171 15.24 18.16 26.79
N ARG A 172 15.41 18.45 25.49
CA ARG A 172 14.86 19.68 24.89
C ARG A 172 13.70 19.36 23.96
N VAL A 173 12.50 19.70 24.43
CA VAL A 173 11.21 19.44 23.76
C VAL A 173 10.75 20.69 23.02
N CYS A 174 10.29 20.54 21.77
CA CYS A 174 9.66 21.61 21.00
C CYS A 174 8.24 21.24 20.53
N TYR A 175 7.30 22.17 20.69
CA TYR A 175 5.99 22.19 20.03
C TYR A 175 6.10 23.00 18.74
N SER A 176 5.55 22.46 17.66
CA SER A 176 5.44 23.14 16.36
C SER A 176 3.98 23.17 15.91
N LEU A 177 3.44 24.37 15.71
CA LEU A 177 2.17 24.61 15.04
C LEU A 177 2.47 25.05 13.62
N ALA A 178 2.03 24.28 12.62
CA ALA A 178 2.30 24.53 11.22
C ALA A 178 1.02 24.67 10.39
N ILE A 179 1.02 25.55 9.40
CA ILE A 179 -0.05 25.69 8.40
C ILE A 179 0.44 25.08 7.09
N THR A 180 -0.34 24.14 6.54
CA THR A 180 -0.06 23.53 5.23
C THR A 180 -1.27 23.66 4.31
N GLY A 181 -1.10 24.32 3.15
CA GLY A 181 -2.16 24.46 2.14
C GLY A 181 -2.01 23.46 0.98
N ARG A 182 -3.11 22.91 0.47
CA ARG A 182 -3.17 22.27 -0.88
C ARG A 182 -4.45 22.73 -1.59
N PRO A 183 -4.40 23.29 -2.81
CA PRO A 183 -3.28 23.38 -3.75
C PRO A 183 -2.67 24.80 -3.85
N GLU A 184 -1.37 24.88 -4.18
CA GLU A 184 -0.79 26.08 -4.83
C GLU A 184 -1.63 26.43 -6.08
N PRO A 185 -1.93 27.71 -6.41
CA PRO A 185 -0.99 28.84 -6.38
C PRO A 185 -1.64 30.23 -6.06
N GLU A 186 -1.17 30.96 -5.04
CA GLU A 186 -1.31 32.42 -5.02
C GLU A 186 0.00 33.06 -4.53
N PRO A 187 0.41 34.23 -5.06
CA PRO A 187 1.60 34.95 -4.62
C PRO A 187 1.58 35.33 -3.13
N GLU A 188 0.39 35.33 -2.50
CA GLU A 188 0.17 35.62 -1.08
C GLU A 188 -0.93 34.70 -0.52
N PRO A 189 -0.61 33.60 0.19
CA PRO A 189 -1.59 32.80 0.91
C PRO A 189 -2.32 33.65 1.96
N PRO A 190 -3.67 33.65 2.03
CA PRO A 190 -4.43 34.41 3.02
C PRO A 190 -4.23 34.01 4.49
N LEU A 191 -3.67 32.82 4.77
CA LEU A 191 -3.43 32.34 6.14
C LEU A 191 -1.92 32.32 6.42
N ARG A 192 -1.41 33.29 7.19
CA ARG A 192 -0.01 33.36 7.67
C ARG A 192 0.03 33.69 9.15
N TYR A 193 1.03 33.17 9.87
CA TYR A 193 1.33 33.63 11.21
C TYR A 193 2.05 34.99 11.13
N SER A 194 1.36 36.05 11.55
CA SER A 194 2.05 37.33 11.78
C SER A 194 2.96 37.22 13.00
N PRO A 195 3.99 38.08 13.15
CA PRO A 195 4.81 38.12 14.37
C PRO A 195 3.97 38.25 15.65
N GLN A 196 2.85 38.98 15.59
CA GLN A 196 1.92 39.11 16.71
C GLN A 196 1.19 37.79 16.97
N THR A 197 0.67 37.13 15.94
CA THR A 197 0.01 35.83 16.05
C THR A 197 0.96 34.76 16.59
N CYS A 198 2.23 34.79 16.18
CA CYS A 198 3.27 33.93 16.74
C CYS A 198 3.49 34.18 18.23
N ALA A 199 3.58 35.46 18.64
CA ALA A 199 3.77 35.81 20.04
C ALA A 199 2.56 35.38 20.90
N ASP A 200 1.35 35.59 20.40
CA ASP A 200 0.11 35.22 21.08
C ASP A 200 0.01 33.68 21.21
N ALA A 201 0.22 32.94 20.11
CA ALA A 201 0.21 31.47 20.12
C ALA A 201 1.28 30.91 21.06
N ALA A 202 2.50 31.47 21.01
CA ALA A 202 3.57 31.06 21.90
C ALA A 202 3.27 31.34 23.37
N ALA A 203 2.62 32.46 23.70
CA ALA A 203 2.21 32.79 25.05
C ALA A 203 1.14 31.82 25.59
N VAL A 204 0.17 31.42 24.75
CA VAL A 204 -0.84 30.42 25.15
C VAL A 204 -0.19 29.06 25.40
N ILE A 205 0.68 28.60 24.50
CA ILE A 205 1.40 27.33 24.66
C ILE A 205 2.28 27.37 25.91
N ALA A 206 3.08 28.42 26.07
CA ALA A 206 3.97 28.58 27.21
C ALA A 206 3.21 28.62 28.53
N GLY A 207 2.08 29.35 28.60
CA GLY A 207 1.25 29.44 29.79
C GLY A 207 0.63 28.10 30.18
N ALA A 208 0.00 27.41 29.22
CA ALA A 208 -0.61 26.11 29.48
C ALA A 208 0.42 25.06 29.94
N MET A 209 1.61 25.09 29.36
CA MET A 209 2.69 24.17 29.75
C MET A 209 3.32 24.55 31.10
N ALA A 210 3.44 25.84 31.42
CA ALA A 210 3.93 26.29 32.73
C ALA A 210 3.00 25.82 33.87
N ASP A 211 1.68 25.89 33.66
CA ASP A 211 0.70 25.37 34.62
C ASP A 211 0.83 23.85 34.79
N ALA A 212 1.06 23.12 33.69
CA ALA A 212 1.28 21.67 33.71
C ALA A 212 2.58 21.28 34.44
N ILE A 213 3.68 21.99 34.18
CA ILE A 213 4.98 21.81 34.84
C ILE A 213 4.82 22.06 36.35
N ALA A 214 4.16 23.14 36.74
CA ALA A 214 3.92 23.48 38.14
C ALA A 214 3.03 22.45 38.84
N ALA A 215 1.97 21.97 38.18
CA ALA A 215 1.05 20.98 38.73
C ALA A 215 1.70 19.61 38.97
N GLN A 216 2.67 19.23 38.13
CA GLN A 216 3.40 17.96 38.24
C GLN A 216 4.70 18.06 39.04
N GLY A 217 5.12 19.28 39.43
CA GLY A 217 6.38 19.49 40.16
C GLY A 217 7.62 19.11 39.35
N VAL A 218 7.55 19.28 38.02
CA VAL A 218 8.60 18.90 37.09
C VAL A 218 9.70 19.95 37.05
N LEU A 219 10.97 19.53 37.06
CA LEU A 219 12.09 20.47 36.97
C LEU A 219 12.42 20.80 35.52
N VAL A 220 12.42 22.09 35.24
CA VAL A 220 12.68 22.64 33.91
C VAL A 220 13.85 23.61 34.03
N ILE A 221 14.81 23.49 33.11
CA ILE A 221 16.01 24.32 33.01
C ILE A 221 15.69 25.60 32.24
N GLU A 222 14.89 25.48 31.17
CA GLU A 222 14.37 26.60 30.39
C GLU A 222 12.88 26.37 30.13
N ASP A 223 12.03 27.28 30.59
CA ASP A 223 10.59 27.21 30.37
C ASP A 223 10.24 27.29 28.87
N PHE A 224 9.01 26.87 28.54
CA PHE A 224 8.51 26.97 27.17
C PHE A 224 8.55 28.42 26.68
N ALA A 225 9.33 28.67 25.63
CA ALA A 225 9.48 29.98 25.01
C ALA A 225 9.50 29.87 23.48
N LEU A 226 9.12 30.95 22.80
CA LEU A 226 9.16 31.03 21.33
C LEU A 226 10.60 30.79 20.83
N ALA A 227 10.80 29.69 20.12
CA ALA A 227 12.09 29.30 19.56
C ALA A 227 12.25 29.75 18.11
N SER A 228 11.19 29.67 17.31
CA SER A 228 11.15 30.21 15.94
C SER A 228 9.73 30.56 15.51
N CYS A 229 9.62 31.53 14.60
CA CYS A 229 8.38 31.97 13.98
C CYS A 229 8.66 32.22 12.50
N SER A 230 7.86 31.60 11.63
CA SER A 230 7.77 31.87 10.20
C SER A 230 6.30 32.09 9.82
N ASP A 231 6.06 32.46 8.56
CA ASP A 231 4.71 32.66 8.05
C ASP A 231 3.83 31.39 8.14
N ASP A 232 4.45 30.23 8.21
CA ASP A 232 3.82 28.91 8.17
C ASP A 232 4.08 28.06 9.42
N GLU A 233 4.95 28.47 10.35
CA GLU A 233 5.28 27.70 11.55
C GLU A 233 5.50 28.59 12.79
N VAL A 234 4.89 28.21 13.92
CA VAL A 234 5.23 28.69 15.27
C VAL A 234 5.87 27.56 16.06
N ARG A 235 7.09 27.75 16.54
CA ARG A 235 7.81 26.76 17.34
C ARG A 235 8.09 27.27 18.75
N VAL A 236 7.69 26.51 19.77
CA VAL A 236 7.88 26.83 21.19
C VAL A 236 8.63 25.69 21.86
N CYS A 237 9.74 25.97 22.53
CA CYS A 237 10.59 24.92 23.12
C CYS A 237 10.85 25.14 24.60
N ALA A 238 11.03 24.05 25.34
CA ALA A 238 11.53 24.01 26.71
C ALA A 238 12.69 23.03 26.85
N THR A 239 13.50 23.22 27.89
CA THR A 239 14.60 22.33 28.24
C THR A 239 14.34 21.75 29.63
N PHE A 240 14.10 20.45 29.73
CA PHE A 240 13.88 19.70 30.96
C PHE A 240 15.19 19.23 31.58
N PHE A 241 15.17 19.03 32.89
CA PHE A 241 16.32 18.52 33.62
C PHE A 241 16.62 17.04 33.32
N SER A 242 15.63 16.29 32.82
CA SER A 242 15.77 14.90 32.35
C SER A 242 14.66 14.49 31.35
N SER A 243 14.87 13.39 30.64
CA SER A 243 13.85 12.77 29.77
C SER A 243 12.61 12.31 30.54
N GLU A 244 12.80 11.83 31.77
CA GLU A 244 11.75 11.33 32.65
C GLU A 244 10.82 12.47 33.09
N GLU A 245 11.40 13.64 33.39
CA GLU A 245 10.66 14.87 33.66
C GLU A 245 9.89 15.37 32.46
N ALA A 246 10.48 15.29 31.26
CA ALA A 246 9.76 15.58 30.03
C ALA A 246 8.58 14.61 29.84
N THR A 247 8.75 13.30 30.04
CA THR A 247 7.65 12.33 29.87
C THR A 247 6.57 12.45 30.96
N ALA A 248 6.90 12.95 32.15
CA ALA A 248 5.94 13.12 33.25
C ALA A 248 4.77 14.05 32.91
N ILE A 249 4.95 14.96 31.94
CA ILE A 249 3.90 15.87 31.47
C ILE A 249 3.16 15.38 30.21
N GLN A 250 3.43 14.17 29.69
CA GLN A 250 2.79 13.64 28.47
C GLN A 250 1.24 13.70 28.49
N PRO A 251 0.53 13.38 29.60
CA PRO A 251 -0.92 13.50 29.63
C PRO A 251 -1.42 14.93 29.42
N GLN A 252 -0.68 15.93 29.93
CA GLN A 252 -1.00 17.34 29.80
C GLN A 252 -0.63 17.86 28.41
N VAL A 253 0.49 17.38 27.87
CA VAL A 253 0.89 17.58 26.48
C VAL A 253 -0.26 17.16 25.55
N ASP A 254 -0.82 15.96 25.74
CA ASP A 254 -1.93 15.44 24.94
C ASP A 254 -3.21 16.29 25.11
N ALA A 255 -3.50 16.76 26.32
CA ALA A 255 -4.65 17.61 26.62
C ALA A 255 -4.54 19.02 25.99
N VAL A 256 -3.34 19.61 26.00
CA VAL A 256 -3.07 20.90 25.36
C VAL A 256 -3.18 20.78 23.84
N LEU A 257 -2.64 19.71 23.25
CA LEU A 257 -2.82 19.42 21.82
C LEU A 257 -4.31 19.31 21.43
N GLU A 258 -5.10 18.61 22.26
CA GLU A 258 -6.55 18.47 22.05
C GLU A 258 -7.28 19.82 22.17
N ALA A 259 -6.91 20.65 23.14
CA ALA A 259 -7.49 21.99 23.32
C ALA A 259 -7.20 22.89 22.11
N PHE A 260 -5.95 22.93 21.63
CA PHE A 260 -5.60 23.67 20.42
C PHE A 260 -6.33 23.16 19.19
N ARG A 261 -6.56 21.84 19.07
CA ARG A 261 -7.38 21.27 17.99
C ARG A 261 -8.82 21.76 18.04
N GLN A 262 -9.43 21.79 19.23
CA GLN A 262 -10.80 22.27 19.41
C GLN A 262 -10.92 23.76 19.10
N GLU A 263 -9.93 24.57 19.49
CA GLU A 263 -9.88 26.00 19.18
C GLU A 263 -9.67 26.24 17.67
N ALA A 264 -8.77 25.50 17.03
CA ALA A 264 -8.57 25.55 15.59
C ALA A 264 -9.85 25.16 14.82
N ALA A 265 -10.57 24.14 15.29
CA ALA A 265 -11.85 23.71 14.71
C ALA A 265 -12.98 24.73 14.92
N ALA A 266 -12.99 25.44 16.05
CA ALA A 266 -13.96 26.48 16.35
C ALA A 266 -13.72 27.79 15.55
N GLY A 267 -12.47 28.04 15.11
CA GLY A 267 -12.06 29.25 14.41
C GLY A 267 -12.15 29.21 12.87
N CYS A 268 -12.60 28.10 12.26
CA CYS A 268 -12.64 27.95 10.80
C CYS A 268 -13.71 28.84 10.12
N GLY A 269 -13.33 30.08 9.78
CA GLY A 269 -14.11 30.96 8.89
C GLY A 269 -13.95 30.60 7.40
N PRO A 270 -14.75 31.18 6.49
CA PRO A 270 -14.70 30.89 5.05
C PRO A 270 -13.32 31.06 4.39
N GLY A 271 -12.44 31.91 4.95
CA GLY A 271 -11.07 32.14 4.47
C GLY A 271 -10.06 31.03 4.82
N SER A 272 -10.44 30.03 5.62
CA SER A 272 -9.60 28.88 5.98
C SER A 272 -9.82 27.65 5.09
N TYR A 273 -10.73 27.75 4.11
CA TYR A 273 -11.05 26.65 3.19
C TYR A 273 -9.83 26.29 2.32
N GLY A 274 -9.37 25.04 2.39
CA GLY A 274 -8.19 24.56 1.65
C GLY A 274 -6.87 24.57 2.43
N TYR A 275 -6.87 25.04 3.68
CA TYR A 275 -5.73 25.01 4.59
C TYR A 275 -5.87 23.91 5.64
N THR A 276 -4.76 23.29 6.01
CA THR A 276 -4.64 22.31 7.10
C THR A 276 -3.73 22.88 8.18
N GLN A 277 -4.23 23.02 9.40
CA GLN A 277 -3.37 23.30 10.56
C GLN A 277 -2.90 21.97 11.14
N ALA A 278 -1.59 21.81 11.29
CA ALA A 278 -0.95 20.65 11.90
C ALA A 278 -0.27 21.06 13.20
N ILE A 279 -0.36 20.21 14.21
CA ILE A 279 0.35 20.39 15.48
C ILE A 279 1.24 19.16 15.67
N SER A 280 2.52 19.40 15.95
CA SER A 280 3.51 18.35 16.11
C SER A 280 4.43 18.62 17.30
N ILE A 281 5.02 17.55 17.82
CA ILE A 281 6.02 17.59 18.89
C ILE A 281 7.27 16.91 18.36
N ALA A 282 8.40 17.61 18.45
CA ALA A 282 9.68 17.10 17.99
C ALA A 282 10.81 17.60 18.88
N GLY A 283 11.96 16.93 18.81
CA GLY A 283 13.21 17.45 19.36
C GLY A 283 13.68 18.67 18.58
N ALA A 284 14.63 19.42 19.14
CA ALA A 284 15.15 20.66 18.54
C ALA A 284 15.69 20.54 17.10
N ASP A 285 16.02 19.32 16.64
CA ASP A 285 16.52 18.98 15.31
C ASP A 285 15.49 18.24 14.42
N GLY A 286 14.25 18.09 14.88
CA GLY A 286 13.22 17.31 14.17
C GLY A 286 13.26 15.80 14.41
N SER A 287 14.11 15.32 15.32
CA SER A 287 14.14 13.91 15.74
C SER A 287 12.94 13.55 16.64
N PRO A 288 12.55 12.25 16.73
CA PRO A 288 11.58 11.80 17.72
C PRO A 288 12.18 11.97 19.12
N ASP A 289 11.58 12.81 19.96
CA ASP A 289 12.07 13.14 21.30
C ASP A 289 11.35 12.33 22.40
N CYS A 290 11.68 12.60 23.67
CA CYS A 290 11.20 11.96 24.90
C CYS A 290 9.66 12.03 25.10
N LEU A 291 8.97 12.84 24.29
CA LEU A 291 7.52 12.92 24.20
C LEU A 291 7.06 12.35 22.85
N GLY A 292 6.09 11.45 22.90
CA GLY A 292 5.44 10.94 21.70
C GLY A 292 4.45 11.97 21.15
N GLY A 293 4.56 12.30 19.86
CA GLY A 293 3.43 12.91 19.15
C GLY A 293 2.20 12.00 19.15
N TRP A 294 1.04 12.56 18.78
CA TRP A 294 -0.27 11.91 18.88
C TRP A 294 -0.25 10.48 18.31
N ARG A 295 -0.41 9.47 19.18
CA ARG A 295 -0.58 8.06 18.79
C ARG A 295 -2.04 7.67 18.93
N CYS A 296 -2.58 7.00 17.92
CA CYS A 296 -3.93 6.45 18.01
C CYS A 296 -4.03 5.48 19.19
N PRO A 297 -4.93 5.73 20.16
CA PRO A 297 -5.11 4.82 21.28
C PRO A 297 -5.52 3.44 20.77
N PRO A 298 -4.90 2.33 21.24
CA PRO A 298 -5.36 1.00 20.89
C PRO A 298 -6.79 0.78 21.40
N LYS A 299 -7.64 0.11 20.61
CA LYS A 299 -9.02 -0.20 20.96
C LYS A 299 -9.26 -1.70 20.81
N ALA A 300 -9.73 -2.34 21.89
CA ALA A 300 -9.98 -3.77 21.90
C ALA A 300 -11.04 -4.14 20.84
N GLY A 301 -10.76 -5.16 20.02
CA GLY A 301 -11.64 -5.55 18.93
C GLY A 301 -11.52 -4.68 17.67
N TYR A 302 -10.54 -3.77 17.61
CA TYR A 302 -10.26 -2.94 16.44
C TYR A 302 -8.78 -2.98 16.04
N THR A 303 -8.56 -2.98 14.74
CA THR A 303 -7.27 -2.70 14.11
C THR A 303 -7.18 -1.22 13.83
N VAL A 304 -6.09 -0.58 14.26
CA VAL A 304 -5.93 0.88 14.20
C VAL A 304 -5.05 1.25 13.00
N LEU A 305 -5.57 2.12 12.14
CA LEU A 305 -4.87 2.72 11.01
C LEU A 305 -4.59 4.19 11.33
N TRP A 306 -3.33 4.59 11.25
CA TRP A 306 -2.89 5.96 11.52
C TRP A 306 -2.82 6.78 10.24
N ASP A 307 -3.11 8.07 10.37
CA ASP A 307 -3.18 9.06 9.29
C ASP A 307 -3.98 8.58 8.07
N THR A 308 -5.03 7.80 8.30
CA THR A 308 -5.76 7.12 7.23
C THR A 308 -7.25 7.35 7.44
N ASN A 309 -7.94 7.96 6.48
CA ASN A 309 -9.40 8.06 6.43
C ASN A 309 -9.94 7.17 5.29
N TRP A 310 -11.26 6.98 5.17
CA TRP A 310 -11.86 6.14 4.13
C TRP A 310 -12.80 6.91 3.20
N ASP A 311 -12.85 6.48 1.95
CA ASP A 311 -13.93 6.84 1.01
C ASP A 311 -15.02 5.76 1.10
N GLY A 312 -16.15 6.14 1.70
CA GLY A 312 -17.29 5.27 1.90
C GLY A 312 -18.18 5.23 0.66
N LEU A 313 -18.90 4.12 0.45
CA LEU A 313 -20.05 4.12 -0.45
C LEU A 313 -21.14 5.09 0.09
N PRO A 314 -21.94 5.74 -0.77
CA PRO A 314 -22.83 6.86 -0.43
C PRO A 314 -23.99 6.57 0.56
N THR A 315 -23.98 5.42 1.23
CA THR A 315 -25.01 5.04 2.22
C THR A 315 -24.63 5.35 3.67
N SER A 316 -23.50 6.04 3.91
CA SER A 316 -23.08 6.44 5.26
C SER A 316 -23.96 7.55 5.84
N PRO A 317 -24.54 7.40 7.05
CA PRO A 317 -25.20 8.49 7.76
C PRO A 317 -24.14 9.52 8.21
N GLY A 318 -23.97 10.60 7.45
CA GLY A 318 -22.97 11.64 7.68
C GLY A 318 -23.37 12.65 8.75
N GLY A 319 -23.36 12.25 10.02
CA GLY A 319 -23.42 13.18 11.16
C GLY A 319 -22.07 13.23 11.87
N TRP A 320 -21.59 14.43 12.21
CA TRP A 320 -20.43 14.62 13.08
C TRP A 320 -20.80 14.19 14.50
N LEU A 321 -20.40 12.97 14.89
CA LEU A 321 -20.56 12.47 16.25
C LEU A 321 -19.29 12.74 17.07
N SER A 322 -19.33 12.48 18.38
CA SER A 322 -18.06 12.29 19.09
C SER A 322 -17.41 10.96 18.69
N ALA A 323 -16.10 10.82 18.92
CA ALA A 323 -15.39 9.56 18.69
C ALA A 323 -16.02 8.40 19.47
N GLU A 324 -16.43 8.64 20.72
CA GLU A 324 -17.09 7.66 21.59
C GLU A 324 -18.47 7.26 21.05
N ALA A 325 -19.23 8.21 20.50
CA ALA A 325 -20.54 7.94 19.91
C ALA A 325 -20.41 7.16 18.60
N ALA A 326 -19.43 7.48 17.75
CA ALA A 326 -19.13 6.70 16.54
C ALA A 326 -18.69 5.27 16.89
N GLU A 327 -17.84 5.10 17.91
CA GLU A 327 -17.44 3.79 18.43
C GLU A 327 -18.64 2.99 18.95
N ALA A 328 -19.51 3.60 19.77
CA ALA A 328 -20.69 2.93 20.33
C ALA A 328 -21.69 2.49 19.24
N LEU A 329 -21.93 3.34 18.24
CA LEU A 329 -22.75 2.98 17.09
C LEU A 329 -22.10 1.88 16.25
N CYS A 330 -20.79 1.95 16.04
CA CYS A 330 -20.08 0.91 15.31
C CYS A 330 -20.09 -0.44 16.04
N ASN A 331 -19.99 -0.42 17.37
CA ASN A 331 -20.09 -1.63 18.19
C ASN A 331 -21.49 -2.26 18.13
N SER A 332 -22.54 -1.43 18.18
CA SER A 332 -23.94 -1.90 18.17
C SER A 332 -24.47 -2.33 16.81
N ASP A 333 -24.01 -1.73 15.70
CA ASP A 333 -24.39 -2.16 14.35
C ASP A 333 -23.45 -3.26 13.85
N SER A 334 -23.99 -4.47 13.67
CA SER A 334 -23.23 -5.60 13.13
C SER A 334 -22.64 -5.31 11.75
N ARG A 335 -23.23 -4.42 10.94
CA ARG A 335 -22.77 -4.05 9.59
C ARG A 335 -21.66 -3.00 9.62
N CYS A 336 -21.39 -2.38 10.77
CA CYS A 336 -20.31 -1.43 10.87
C CYS A 336 -18.96 -2.13 10.69
N THR A 337 -18.12 -1.52 9.86
CA THR A 337 -16.78 -2.01 9.56
C THR A 337 -15.70 -1.06 10.07
N HIS A 338 -15.98 0.25 10.10
CA HIS A 338 -15.00 1.28 10.44
C HIS A 338 -15.62 2.39 11.29
N TRP A 339 -14.80 3.02 12.14
CA TRP A 339 -15.07 4.34 12.68
C TRP A 339 -13.76 5.14 12.82
N ASN A 340 -13.82 6.45 13.01
CA ASN A 340 -12.64 7.27 13.25
C ASN A 340 -12.79 8.23 14.43
N ASN A 341 -11.66 8.74 14.90
CA ASN A 341 -11.60 9.76 15.96
C ASN A 341 -12.26 11.10 15.60
N PHE A 342 -12.71 11.29 14.35
CA PHE A 342 -13.46 12.48 13.91
C PHE A 342 -14.97 12.30 14.00
N GLY A 343 -15.43 11.15 14.53
CA GLY A 343 -16.86 10.90 14.75
C GLY A 343 -17.59 10.28 13.57
N TYR A 344 -16.87 9.82 12.55
CA TYR A 344 -17.47 9.08 11.45
C TYR A 344 -17.49 7.58 11.75
N TYR A 345 -18.52 6.89 11.28
CA TYR A 345 -18.55 5.43 11.22
C TYR A 345 -19.12 4.98 9.86
N LEU A 346 -18.73 3.79 9.41
CA LEU A 346 -19.09 3.25 8.11
C LEU A 346 -19.82 1.93 8.26
N LEU A 347 -20.99 1.86 7.63
CA LEU A 347 -21.73 0.62 7.43
C LEU A 347 -21.36 0.05 6.05
N GLY A 348 -20.83 -1.17 5.98
CA GLY A 348 -20.48 -1.84 4.72
C GLY A 348 -19.02 -1.69 4.26
N GLY A 349 -18.78 -1.84 2.95
CA GLY A 349 -17.43 -1.85 2.38
C GLY A 349 -16.82 -0.46 2.16
N VAL A 350 -15.50 -0.37 2.27
CA VAL A 350 -14.68 0.82 1.94
C VAL A 350 -14.32 0.77 0.45
N ARG A 351 -14.44 1.89 -0.29
CA ARG A 351 -13.92 1.99 -1.67
C ARG A 351 -12.41 2.20 -1.72
N GLY A 352 -11.87 2.97 -0.77
CA GLY A 352 -10.46 3.29 -0.65
C GLY A 352 -10.15 4.02 0.66
N TYR A 353 -8.87 4.20 0.98
CA TYR A 353 -8.40 4.71 2.28
C TYR A 353 -7.45 5.91 2.18
N PHE A 354 -7.86 7.16 2.03
CA PHE A 354 -6.90 8.24 1.80
C PHE A 354 -6.04 8.69 3.01
N SER A 355 -4.84 9.20 2.66
CA SER A 355 -3.93 10.03 3.47
C SER A 355 -4.63 11.12 4.29
N TYR A 356 -4.74 11.08 5.62
CA TYR A 356 -5.26 12.21 6.41
C TYR A 356 -4.55 12.35 7.77
N GLY A 357 -3.62 13.31 7.88
CA GLY A 357 -2.81 13.52 9.09
C GLY A 357 -3.64 13.76 10.36
N GLY A 358 -3.27 13.08 11.46
CA GLY A 358 -3.95 13.16 12.76
C GLY A 358 -5.23 12.33 12.86
N LEU A 359 -5.61 11.57 11.83
CA LEU A 359 -6.82 10.75 11.83
C LEU A 359 -6.50 9.28 12.18
N CYS A 360 -7.26 8.75 13.13
CA CYS A 360 -7.21 7.37 13.56
C CYS A 360 -8.45 6.65 13.05
N THR A 361 -8.27 5.75 12.09
CA THR A 361 -9.33 4.85 11.63
C THR A 361 -9.25 3.53 12.39
N TYR A 362 -10.38 3.09 12.93
CA TYR A 362 -10.54 1.87 13.69
C TYR A 362 -11.36 0.88 12.86
N VAL A 363 -10.71 -0.17 12.39
CA VAL A 363 -11.30 -1.26 11.59
C VAL A 363 -11.75 -2.37 12.53
N LYS A 364 -13.04 -2.73 12.51
CA LYS A 364 -13.58 -3.76 13.41
C LYS A 364 -13.00 -5.14 13.10
N ALA A 365 -12.49 -5.84 14.12
CA ALA A 365 -11.88 -7.17 13.96
C ALA A 365 -12.86 -8.17 13.32
N GLY A 366 -12.35 -9.06 12.47
CA GLY A 366 -13.17 -10.03 11.70
C GLY A 366 -13.89 -9.45 10.49
N ARG A 367 -13.63 -8.18 10.13
CA ARG A 367 -14.09 -7.53 8.89
C ARG A 367 -12.99 -7.36 7.84
N GLU A 368 -11.90 -8.09 8.00
CA GLU A 368 -10.80 -8.19 7.05
C GLU A 368 -11.32 -8.66 5.68
N LEU A 369 -10.90 -7.99 4.61
CA LEU A 369 -11.31 -8.31 3.23
C LEU A 369 -10.53 -9.50 2.66
N PHE A 370 -9.32 -9.72 3.16
CA PHE A 370 -8.44 -10.81 2.76
C PHE A 370 -7.99 -11.64 3.95
N LEU A 371 -7.82 -12.94 3.71
CA LEU A 371 -7.14 -13.81 4.67
C LEU A 371 -5.64 -13.53 4.59
N THR A 372 -5.03 -13.19 5.73
CA THR A 372 -3.59 -12.98 5.82
C THR A 372 -2.89 -14.24 6.31
N GLN A 373 -1.74 -14.55 5.72
CA GLN A 373 -0.80 -15.56 6.21
C GLN A 373 0.58 -14.93 6.35
N THR A 374 1.22 -15.13 7.50
CA THR A 374 2.57 -14.64 7.76
C THR A 374 3.50 -15.83 7.92
N THR A 375 4.66 -15.80 7.25
CA THR A 375 5.67 -16.84 7.41
C THR A 375 6.31 -16.80 8.81
N GLY A 376 7.15 -17.78 9.13
CA GLY A 376 8.14 -17.59 10.18
C GLY A 376 9.10 -16.44 9.86
N TYR A 377 9.77 -15.91 10.88
CA TYR A 377 10.80 -14.90 10.73
C TYR A 377 12.11 -15.51 10.22
N TYR A 378 12.69 -14.85 9.22
CA TYR A 378 14.02 -15.08 8.70
C TYR A 378 15.00 -14.05 9.28
N CYS A 379 16.29 -14.42 9.31
CA CYS A 379 17.36 -13.64 9.93
C CYS A 379 17.16 -13.46 11.46
N GLY A 380 18.04 -12.66 12.06
CA GLY A 380 18.12 -12.34 13.48
C GLY A 380 18.86 -13.37 14.33
N SER A 381 18.94 -13.06 15.61
CA SER A 381 19.40 -13.93 16.69
C SER A 381 18.20 -14.47 17.46
N ALA A 382 18.27 -15.72 17.92
CA ALA A 382 17.23 -16.28 18.79
C ALA A 382 17.24 -15.69 20.22
N THR A 383 18.31 -15.00 20.62
CA THR A 383 18.53 -14.54 22.00
C THR A 383 18.23 -13.06 22.25
N ALA A 384 17.91 -12.28 21.20
CA ALA A 384 17.62 -10.86 21.34
C ALA A 384 16.12 -10.60 21.59
N SER A 385 15.82 -9.48 22.27
CA SER A 385 14.45 -8.98 22.43
C SER A 385 14.09 -8.06 21.25
N TYR A 386 12.89 -8.25 20.72
CA TYR A 386 12.47 -7.64 19.46
C TYR A 386 11.14 -6.88 19.59
N VAL A 387 11.01 -5.77 18.85
CA VAL A 387 9.76 -5.04 18.62
C VAL A 387 9.23 -5.39 17.24
N THR A 388 7.94 -5.72 17.12
CA THR A 388 7.34 -6.15 15.85
C THR A 388 6.61 -5.00 15.16
N THR A 389 6.86 -4.83 13.87
CA THR A 389 6.09 -3.95 12.97
C THR A 389 5.53 -4.82 11.84
N SER A 390 4.24 -4.70 11.52
CA SER A 390 3.58 -5.60 10.56
C SER A 390 2.70 -4.86 9.56
N ASP A 391 2.82 -5.23 8.29
CA ASP A 391 1.90 -4.86 7.21
C ASP A 391 0.57 -5.62 7.27
N GLN A 392 0.47 -6.67 8.10
CA GLN A 392 -0.69 -7.56 8.15
C GLN A 392 -2.04 -6.80 8.23
N PRO A 393 -2.22 -5.81 9.12
CA PRO A 393 -3.41 -4.95 9.16
C PRO A 393 -3.84 -4.35 7.83
N LEU A 394 -2.92 -3.72 7.10
CA LEU A 394 -3.22 -3.02 5.85
C LEU A 394 -3.37 -4.01 4.70
N SER A 395 -2.55 -5.05 4.67
CA SER A 395 -2.63 -6.12 3.67
C SER A 395 -3.98 -6.86 3.73
N ALA A 396 -4.58 -6.98 4.93
CA ALA A 396 -5.91 -7.57 5.11
C ALA A 396 -7.04 -6.71 4.50
N LEU A 397 -6.74 -5.48 4.09
CA LEU A 397 -7.72 -4.50 3.60
C LEU A 397 -7.43 -4.04 2.17
N LEU A 398 -6.17 -4.01 1.76
CA LEU A 398 -5.75 -3.43 0.49
C LEU A 398 -4.65 -4.26 -0.17
N PRO A 399 -4.65 -4.35 -1.51
CA PRO A 399 -3.55 -4.99 -2.23
C PRO A 399 -2.27 -4.17 -2.12
N LEU A 400 -1.14 -4.86 -2.00
CA LEU A 400 0.19 -4.25 -2.05
C LEU A 400 0.50 -3.77 -3.47
N THR A 401 0.89 -2.51 -3.63
CA THR A 401 1.20 -1.92 -4.94
C THR A 401 2.65 -1.47 -5.08
N ARG A 402 3.34 -1.22 -3.97
CA ARG A 402 4.76 -0.86 -3.98
C ARG A 402 5.45 -1.33 -2.71
N ILE A 403 6.72 -1.68 -2.80
CA ILE A 403 7.63 -1.75 -1.65
C ILE A 403 8.80 -0.81 -1.91
N THR A 404 9.06 0.08 -0.96
CA THR A 404 10.26 0.91 -0.91
C THR A 404 11.16 0.38 0.20
N ALA A 405 12.46 0.36 -0.03
CA ALA A 405 13.40 -0.01 1.01
C ALA A 405 14.67 0.82 0.91
N ARG A 406 15.33 1.00 2.05
CA ARG A 406 16.65 1.58 2.21
C ARG A 406 17.56 0.53 2.82
N ALA A 407 18.75 0.39 2.26
CA ALA A 407 19.71 -0.57 2.74
C ALA A 407 21.12 0.00 2.65
N GLY A 408 21.81 -0.02 3.80
CA GLY A 408 23.26 0.01 3.86
C GLY A 408 23.80 -1.41 3.82
N PHE A 409 24.45 -1.83 4.92
CA PHE A 409 24.89 -3.23 5.09
C PHE A 409 23.72 -4.17 5.42
N ILE A 410 22.71 -3.65 6.13
CA ILE A 410 21.42 -4.28 6.42
C ILE A 410 20.29 -3.30 6.05
N LEU A 411 19.05 -3.78 6.00
CA LEU A 411 17.85 -3.00 5.75
C LEU A 411 17.65 -2.00 6.89
N GLU A 412 17.80 -0.73 6.55
CA GLU A 412 17.60 0.42 7.43
C GLU A 412 16.11 0.75 7.58
N GLU A 413 15.40 0.60 6.47
CA GLU A 413 13.99 0.92 6.34
C GLU A 413 13.35 0.01 5.28
N VAL A 414 12.15 -0.51 5.56
CA VAL A 414 11.24 -1.04 4.54
C VAL A 414 9.88 -0.38 4.72
N LYS A 415 9.26 0.03 3.63
CA LYS A 415 7.94 0.66 3.62
C LYS A 415 7.11 0.09 2.48
N SER A 416 6.03 -0.57 2.83
CA SER A 416 5.03 -1.03 1.86
C SER A 416 4.10 0.11 1.49
N SER A 417 3.50 0.06 0.30
CA SER A 417 2.41 0.96 -0.09
C SER A 417 1.28 0.15 -0.70
N PHE A 418 0.06 0.52 -0.34
CA PHE A 418 -1.15 -0.23 -0.63
C PHE A 418 -2.12 0.57 -1.48
N GLY A 419 -3.02 -0.14 -2.15
CA GLY A 419 -4.10 0.44 -2.96
C GLY A 419 -3.63 1.07 -4.28
N THR A 420 -4.59 1.46 -5.12
CA THR A 420 -4.34 2.06 -6.43
C THR A 420 -3.62 3.40 -6.28
N GLY A 421 -2.43 3.55 -6.86
CA GLY A 421 -1.66 4.81 -6.86
C GLY A 421 -0.65 5.00 -5.73
N ALA A 422 -0.35 3.94 -4.93
CA ALA A 422 0.64 3.97 -3.85
C ALA A 422 0.39 5.06 -2.78
N TYR A 423 -0.86 5.48 -2.60
CA TYR A 423 -1.23 6.55 -1.65
C TYR A 423 -1.18 6.11 -0.18
N TYR A 424 -1.24 4.80 0.09
CA TYR A 424 -1.43 4.29 1.46
C TYR A 424 -0.14 3.67 1.94
N ALA A 425 0.67 4.49 2.61
CA ALA A 425 1.95 4.05 3.12
C ALA A 425 1.74 3.13 4.33
N GLY A 426 2.26 1.91 4.25
CA GLY A 426 2.38 1.00 5.39
C GLY A 426 3.25 1.58 6.51
N PRO A 427 3.25 0.94 7.68
CA PRO A 427 4.13 1.35 8.76
C PRO A 427 5.59 1.32 8.29
N THR A 428 6.40 2.24 8.81
CA THR A 428 7.84 2.22 8.56
C THR A 428 8.44 1.05 9.34
N HIS A 429 9.00 0.08 8.63
CA HIS A 429 9.70 -1.04 9.23
C HIS A 429 11.18 -0.66 9.41
N GLY A 430 11.61 -0.52 10.66
CA GLY A 430 12.94 0.00 10.99
C GLY A 430 12.87 1.49 11.34
N GLY A 431 13.83 2.30 10.90
CA GLY A 431 13.80 3.74 11.17
C GLY A 431 15.13 4.49 11.05
N TYR A 432 16.14 3.91 10.38
CA TYR A 432 17.41 4.61 10.18
C TYR A 432 17.38 5.42 8.89
N VAL A 433 17.61 6.73 8.98
CA VAL A 433 17.60 7.65 7.82
C VAL A 433 18.99 7.69 7.17
N GLY A 434 19.31 6.65 6.40
CA GLY A 434 20.46 6.64 5.49
C GLY A 434 20.13 7.17 4.09
N SER A 435 21.18 7.48 3.32
CA SER A 435 21.04 7.91 1.92
C SER A 435 20.87 6.72 0.97
N GLY A 436 19.91 6.80 0.05
CA GLY A 436 19.62 5.78 -0.97
C GLY A 436 18.38 4.93 -0.66
N SER A 437 17.31 5.13 -1.44
CA SER A 437 16.14 4.25 -1.47
C SER A 437 15.96 3.65 -2.86
N ASN A 438 15.50 2.41 -2.91
CA ASN A 438 14.94 1.82 -4.13
C ASN A 438 13.50 1.40 -3.87
N PHE A 439 12.69 1.43 -4.93
CA PHE A 439 11.32 0.93 -4.86
C PHE A 439 11.06 -0.07 -5.97
N VAL A 440 10.13 -0.97 -5.69
CA VAL A 440 9.59 -1.94 -6.65
C VAL A 440 8.11 -1.64 -6.82
N ASP A 441 7.70 -1.33 -8.04
CA ASP A 441 6.30 -1.22 -8.42
C ASP A 441 5.73 -2.63 -8.68
N LEU A 442 4.68 -2.98 -7.95
CA LEU A 442 4.03 -4.29 -7.98
C LEU A 442 2.67 -4.25 -8.68
N THR A 443 2.23 -3.09 -9.17
CA THR A 443 0.90 -2.92 -9.79
C THR A 443 0.68 -3.76 -11.05
N THR A 444 1.76 -4.10 -11.75
CA THR A 444 1.72 -4.85 -13.01
C THR A 444 2.38 -6.22 -12.94
N VAL A 445 2.79 -6.63 -11.73
CA VAL A 445 3.69 -7.77 -11.54
C VAL A 445 3.13 -8.68 -10.46
N THR A 446 2.84 -9.93 -10.83
CA THR A 446 2.47 -10.96 -9.85
C THR A 446 3.73 -11.54 -9.22
N ILE A 447 3.81 -11.55 -7.89
CA ILE A 447 4.91 -12.19 -7.17
C ILE A 447 4.57 -13.65 -6.90
N THR A 448 5.45 -14.57 -7.30
CA THR A 448 5.27 -16.03 -7.15
C THR A 448 6.11 -16.61 -6.02
N GLN A 449 7.25 -15.99 -5.71
CA GLN A 449 8.10 -16.38 -4.60
C GLN A 449 8.78 -15.17 -3.97
N VAL A 450 9.10 -15.28 -2.68
CA VAL A 450 9.84 -14.25 -1.93
C VAL A 450 10.95 -14.88 -1.11
N ARG A 451 12.03 -14.14 -0.91
CA ARG A 451 13.07 -14.48 0.07
C ARG A 451 13.73 -13.21 0.58
N THR A 452 14.54 -13.37 1.62
CA THR A 452 15.45 -12.33 2.09
C THR A 452 16.88 -12.82 2.02
N CYS A 453 17.84 -11.89 2.06
CA CYS A 453 19.22 -12.20 2.34
C CYS A 453 19.55 -11.70 3.73
N CYS A 454 20.23 -12.52 4.53
CA CYS A 454 20.73 -12.09 5.83
C CYS A 454 22.20 -11.70 5.71
N ALA A 455 22.62 -10.69 6.46
CA ALA A 455 24.02 -10.31 6.59
C ALA A 455 24.46 -10.45 8.05
N GLY A 456 25.56 -11.18 8.26
CA GLY A 456 26.24 -11.27 9.54
C GLY A 456 27.36 -10.24 9.65
N GLY A 457 27.50 -9.62 10.82
CA GLY A 457 28.57 -8.66 11.11
C GLY A 457 28.51 -8.16 12.55
N SER A 458 29.23 -7.07 12.85
CA SER A 458 29.20 -6.39 14.16
C SER A 458 27.80 -5.88 14.57
N TRP A 459 26.87 -5.84 13.62
CA TRP A 459 25.48 -5.37 13.77
C TRP A 459 24.46 -6.52 13.88
N GLY A 460 24.93 -7.76 14.10
CA GLY A 460 24.07 -8.94 14.18
C GLY A 460 23.70 -9.53 12.82
N ASN A 461 22.84 -10.55 12.83
CA ASN A 461 22.33 -11.25 11.65
C ASN A 461 21.11 -10.50 11.09
N GLY A 462 21.29 -9.33 10.47
CA GLY A 462 20.17 -8.50 9.99
C GLY A 462 19.67 -8.88 8.59
N ALA A 463 18.43 -8.52 8.25
CA ALA A 463 17.94 -8.66 6.88
C ALA A 463 18.58 -7.58 6.00
N GLN A 464 19.01 -7.92 4.79
CA GLN A 464 19.80 -7.05 3.90
C GLN A 464 19.04 -6.61 2.64
N THR A 465 18.19 -7.48 2.11
CA THR A 465 17.30 -7.20 0.98
C THR A 465 16.11 -8.13 1.00
N VAL A 466 14.99 -7.68 0.42
CA VAL A 466 13.85 -8.51 0.04
C VAL A 466 13.92 -8.76 -1.47
N GLN A 467 13.99 -10.03 -1.84
CA GLN A 467 13.99 -10.46 -3.24
C GLN A 467 12.65 -11.08 -3.56
N MET A 468 12.04 -10.63 -4.64
CA MET A 468 10.72 -11.09 -5.08
C MET A 468 10.87 -11.64 -6.49
N ARG A 469 10.41 -12.87 -6.70
CA ARG A 469 10.34 -13.50 -8.01
C ARG A 469 8.97 -13.24 -8.61
N THR A 470 8.95 -12.71 -9.81
CA THR A 470 7.73 -12.38 -10.54
C THR A 470 7.16 -13.62 -11.23
N SER A 471 5.94 -13.54 -11.75
CA SER A 471 5.33 -14.56 -12.63
C SER A 471 6.10 -14.70 -13.94
N THR A 472 6.83 -13.66 -14.35
CA THR A 472 7.75 -13.69 -15.49
C THR A 472 9.09 -14.37 -15.20
N GLY A 473 9.36 -14.74 -13.95
CA GLY A 473 10.63 -15.38 -13.53
C GLY A 473 11.72 -14.37 -13.17
N SER A 474 11.55 -13.10 -13.55
CA SER A 474 12.43 -12.00 -13.16
C SER A 474 12.50 -11.87 -11.64
N ILE A 475 13.66 -11.41 -11.14
CA ILE A 475 13.84 -11.09 -9.72
C ILE A 475 13.91 -9.58 -9.58
N VAL A 476 13.05 -9.04 -8.73
CA VAL A 476 13.05 -7.63 -8.32
C VAL A 476 13.46 -7.52 -6.86
N TYR A 477 14.07 -6.38 -6.51
CA TYR A 477 14.76 -6.20 -5.23
C TYR A 477 14.24 -4.96 -4.52
N ALA A 478 13.94 -5.10 -3.23
CA ALA A 478 13.81 -3.99 -2.31
C ALA A 478 14.99 -4.03 -1.32
N GLY A 479 15.74 -2.93 -1.22
CA GLY A 479 16.99 -2.82 -0.47
C GLY A 479 18.21 -3.01 -1.37
N SER A 480 19.29 -3.58 -0.83
CA SER A 480 20.56 -3.70 -1.58
C SER A 480 20.41 -4.58 -2.83
N THR A 481 20.81 -4.06 -3.99
CA THR A 481 20.80 -4.81 -5.26
C THR A 481 22.10 -5.59 -5.52
N THR A 482 23.16 -5.27 -4.79
CA THR A 482 24.52 -5.79 -5.05
C THR A 482 25.00 -6.78 -3.99
N VAL A 483 24.36 -6.85 -2.82
CA VAL A 483 24.84 -7.66 -1.71
C VAL A 483 23.74 -8.60 -1.21
N CYS A 484 23.98 -9.89 -1.39
CA CYS A 484 23.21 -10.98 -0.77
C CYS A 484 24.21 -11.96 -0.17
N SER A 485 24.69 -11.65 1.03
CA SER A 485 25.76 -12.44 1.66
C SER A 485 25.29 -13.83 2.08
N THR A 486 24.09 -13.94 2.67
CA THR A 486 23.50 -15.23 3.07
C THR A 486 22.04 -15.34 2.58
N PRO A 487 21.79 -15.76 1.32
CA PRO A 487 20.42 -15.92 0.80
C PRO A 487 19.65 -16.96 1.61
N GLN A 488 18.42 -16.62 1.99
CA GLN A 488 17.48 -17.58 2.56
C GLN A 488 16.78 -18.37 1.44
N THR A 489 16.16 -19.48 1.82
CA THR A 489 15.35 -20.29 0.90
C THR A 489 14.17 -19.49 0.35
N TRP A 490 13.86 -19.71 -0.93
CA TRP A 490 12.66 -19.16 -1.55
C TRP A 490 11.41 -19.71 -0.88
N VAL A 491 10.50 -18.81 -0.55
CA VAL A 491 9.16 -19.11 -0.06
C VAL A 491 8.19 -18.93 -1.21
N ASN A 492 7.44 -19.98 -1.54
CA ASN A 492 6.35 -19.88 -2.51
C ASN A 492 5.23 -19.04 -1.93
N VAL A 493 4.67 -18.14 -2.74
CA VAL A 493 3.35 -17.57 -2.41
C VAL A 493 2.35 -18.73 -2.44
N PRO A 494 1.58 -18.97 -1.36
CA PRO A 494 0.62 -20.06 -1.32
C PRO A 494 -0.41 -19.98 -2.43
N ALA A 495 -0.92 -21.12 -2.91
CA ALA A 495 -1.95 -21.13 -3.93
C ALA A 495 -3.21 -20.37 -3.46
N GLY A 496 -3.71 -19.44 -4.28
CA GLY A 496 -4.83 -18.55 -3.93
C GLY A 496 -4.45 -17.30 -3.14
N TYR A 497 -3.14 -17.07 -2.91
CA TYR A 497 -2.61 -15.88 -2.26
C TYR A 497 -1.76 -15.04 -3.23
N SER A 498 -1.55 -13.79 -2.83
CA SER A 498 -0.65 -12.81 -3.42
C SER A 498 0.33 -12.34 -2.34
N PHE A 499 1.52 -11.88 -2.75
CA PHE A 499 2.45 -11.24 -1.84
C PHE A 499 1.92 -9.87 -1.42
N ALA A 500 1.83 -9.63 -0.12
CA ALA A 500 1.04 -8.53 0.40
C ALA A 500 1.79 -7.65 1.41
N GLY A 501 3.06 -7.92 1.67
CA GLY A 501 3.91 -7.05 2.47
C GLY A 501 4.87 -7.83 3.34
N VAL A 502 5.38 -7.16 4.37
CA VAL A 502 6.37 -7.71 5.28
C VAL A 502 5.95 -7.52 6.73
N GLN A 503 6.43 -8.41 7.58
CA GLN A 503 6.38 -8.24 9.02
C GLN A 503 7.81 -8.29 9.53
N THR A 504 8.26 -7.25 10.22
CA THR A 504 9.64 -7.12 10.64
C THR A 504 9.76 -7.09 12.15
N GLN A 505 10.97 -7.36 12.61
CA GLN A 505 11.39 -7.12 13.98
C GLN A 505 12.70 -6.34 14.01
N SER A 506 12.73 -5.28 14.80
CA SER A 506 13.94 -4.54 15.19
C SER A 506 14.29 -4.87 16.64
N ILE A 507 15.57 -4.77 17.00
CA ILE A 507 15.98 -4.95 18.40
C ILE A 507 15.32 -3.85 19.23
N ALA A 508 14.87 -4.17 20.45
CA ALA A 508 14.30 -3.21 21.39
C ALA A 508 15.39 -2.27 21.97
N ASN A 509 16.09 -1.56 21.11
CA ASN A 509 17.11 -0.57 21.44
C ASN A 509 16.90 0.64 20.52
N PRO A 510 16.62 1.83 21.06
CA PRO A 510 16.29 3.02 20.26
C PRO A 510 17.42 3.45 19.32
N THR A 511 18.66 3.02 19.55
CA THR A 511 19.80 3.31 18.65
C THR A 511 19.99 2.26 17.55
N ASP A 512 19.20 1.20 17.54
CA ASP A 512 19.36 0.01 16.68
C ASP A 512 18.05 -0.35 15.99
N ASN A 513 17.55 0.60 15.18
CA ASN A 513 16.27 0.51 14.50
C ASN A 513 16.38 -0.16 13.12
N PHE A 514 17.37 -1.02 12.89
CA PHE A 514 17.46 -1.77 11.63
C PHE A 514 16.49 -2.95 11.61
N VAL A 515 16.14 -3.41 10.41
CA VAL A 515 15.31 -4.61 10.21
C VAL A 515 16.16 -5.86 10.45
N HIS A 516 16.06 -6.42 11.65
CA HIS A 516 16.84 -7.59 12.04
C HIS A 516 16.21 -8.89 11.57
N ARG A 517 14.89 -9.00 11.69
CA ARG A 517 14.14 -10.16 11.23
C ARG A 517 13.04 -9.72 10.31
N ILE A 518 12.73 -10.58 9.35
CA ILE A 518 11.69 -10.34 8.36
C ILE A 518 10.90 -11.61 8.14
N ALA A 519 9.59 -11.50 8.14
CA ALA A 519 8.62 -12.47 7.70
C ALA A 519 7.84 -11.88 6.53
N PHE A 520 7.31 -12.74 5.68
CA PHE A 520 6.53 -12.33 4.51
C PHE A 520 5.05 -12.47 4.82
N VAL A 521 4.28 -11.46 4.42
CA VAL A 521 2.82 -11.44 4.54
C VAL A 521 2.23 -11.75 3.18
N PHE A 522 1.31 -12.70 3.15
CA PHE A 522 0.54 -13.09 1.97
C PHE A 522 -0.93 -12.79 2.22
N THR A 523 -1.64 -12.32 1.19
CA THR A 523 -3.10 -12.13 1.25
C THR A 523 -3.77 -12.90 0.15
N GLY A 524 -4.84 -13.60 0.47
CA GLY A 524 -5.49 -14.48 -0.47
C GLY A 524 -7.00 -14.50 -0.30
N CYS A 525 -7.67 -14.99 -1.33
CA CYS A 525 -9.09 -15.26 -1.23
C CYS A 525 -9.22 -16.60 -0.54
N PRO A 526 -9.83 -16.65 0.66
CA PRO A 526 -10.00 -17.91 1.36
C PRO A 526 -10.76 -18.90 0.46
N PRO A 527 -10.22 -20.09 0.14
CA PRO A 527 -10.92 -21.06 -0.68
C PRO A 527 -12.24 -21.47 0.00
N LYS A 528 -13.29 -21.66 -0.79
CA LYS A 528 -14.64 -22.00 -0.30
C LYS A 528 -15.11 -23.28 -0.94
N ALA A 529 -15.49 -24.24 -0.11
CA ALA A 529 -15.98 -25.53 -0.59
C ALA A 529 -17.20 -25.32 -1.49
N GLY A 530 -17.18 -25.93 -2.69
CA GLY A 530 -18.23 -25.74 -3.68
C GLY A 530 -18.15 -24.43 -4.46
N TYR A 531 -17.04 -23.70 -4.41
CA TYR A 531 -16.82 -22.49 -5.22
C TYR A 531 -15.44 -22.49 -5.90
N THR A 532 -15.41 -21.98 -7.13
CA THR A 532 -14.19 -21.57 -7.83
C THR A 532 -13.91 -20.10 -7.51
N VAL A 533 -12.70 -19.79 -7.07
CA VAL A 533 -12.32 -18.43 -6.68
C VAL A 533 -11.66 -17.71 -7.85
N LEU A 534 -12.14 -16.51 -8.16
CA LEU A 534 -11.55 -15.57 -9.10
C LEU A 534 -10.98 -14.39 -8.30
N TRP A 535 -9.68 -14.17 -8.42
CA TRP A 535 -8.95 -13.07 -7.77
C TRP A 535 -8.98 -11.81 -8.63
N ASP A 536 -9.02 -10.64 -8.01
CA ASP A 536 -9.11 -9.32 -8.65
C ASP A 536 -10.17 -9.25 -9.75
N THR A 537 -11.26 -9.98 -9.56
CA THR A 537 -12.28 -10.15 -10.58
C THR A 537 -13.63 -9.86 -9.96
N ASN A 538 -14.41 -8.96 -10.54
CA ASN A 538 -15.83 -8.77 -10.25
C ASN A 538 -16.67 -9.24 -11.44
N TRP A 539 -17.99 -9.28 -11.26
CA TRP A 539 -18.95 -9.56 -12.33
C TRP A 539 -19.81 -8.35 -12.66
N ASP A 540 -20.17 -8.25 -13.92
CA ASP A 540 -21.31 -7.47 -14.40
C ASP A 540 -22.52 -8.40 -14.45
N GLY A 541 -23.46 -8.21 -13.53
CA GLY A 541 -24.65 -9.03 -13.40
C GLY A 541 -25.74 -8.63 -14.40
N LEU A 542 -26.69 -9.52 -14.68
CA LEU A 542 -27.92 -9.09 -15.34
C LEU A 542 -28.73 -8.17 -14.39
N PRO A 543 -29.39 -7.09 -14.88
CA PRO A 543 -29.98 -6.04 -14.04
C PRO A 543 -30.96 -6.51 -12.95
N THR A 544 -31.54 -7.69 -13.09
CA THR A 544 -32.55 -8.26 -12.18
C THR A 544 -31.99 -9.23 -11.15
N SER A 545 -30.67 -9.44 -11.11
CA SER A 545 -30.06 -10.59 -10.41
C SER A 545 -29.18 -10.26 -9.21
N THR A 546 -28.86 -8.99 -8.94
CA THR A 546 -27.98 -8.61 -7.83
C THR A 546 -28.76 -8.36 -6.55
N GLY A 547 -28.47 -9.15 -5.51
CA GLY A 547 -28.91 -8.84 -4.16
C GLY A 547 -28.03 -7.78 -3.51
N GLY A 548 -28.62 -6.97 -2.62
CA GLY A 548 -27.95 -5.85 -1.96
C GLY A 548 -26.69 -6.23 -1.17
N GLN A 549 -25.93 -5.21 -0.77
CA GLN A 549 -24.64 -5.35 -0.08
C GLN A 549 -24.83 -5.89 1.34
N LEU A 550 -24.45 -7.15 1.56
CA LEU A 550 -24.47 -7.83 2.86
C LEU A 550 -23.05 -7.95 3.44
N SER A 551 -22.87 -8.76 4.49
CA SER A 551 -21.53 -9.26 4.82
C SER A 551 -21.12 -10.37 3.85
N ALA A 552 -19.82 -10.59 3.65
CA ALA A 552 -19.31 -11.72 2.86
C ALA A 552 -19.92 -13.07 3.32
N ALA A 553 -19.97 -13.30 4.63
CA ALA A 553 -20.56 -14.51 5.21
C ALA A 553 -22.08 -14.63 4.94
N ALA A 554 -22.81 -13.52 4.95
CA ALA A 554 -24.24 -13.52 4.63
C ALA A 554 -24.50 -13.72 3.13
N ALA A 555 -23.68 -13.12 2.27
CA ALA A 555 -23.73 -13.34 0.82
C ALA A 555 -23.42 -14.80 0.48
N GLU A 556 -22.41 -15.41 1.12
CA GLU A 556 -22.10 -16.83 1.01
C GLU A 556 -23.27 -17.71 1.48
N ALA A 557 -23.84 -17.44 2.66
CA ALA A 557 -24.94 -18.20 3.22
C ALA A 557 -26.18 -18.15 2.31
N LEU A 558 -26.52 -16.95 1.82
CA LEU A 558 -27.60 -16.78 0.85
C LEU A 558 -27.30 -17.50 -0.46
N CYS A 559 -26.07 -17.37 -0.97
CA CYS A 559 -25.69 -18.02 -2.20
C CYS A 559 -25.74 -19.54 -2.08
N ASN A 560 -25.39 -20.10 -0.94
CA ASN A 560 -25.54 -21.52 -0.65
C ASN A 560 -27.01 -21.94 -0.59
N SER A 561 -27.87 -21.15 0.06
CA SER A 561 -29.29 -21.45 0.25
C SER A 561 -30.15 -21.28 -1.01
N ASP A 562 -29.82 -20.33 -1.90
CA ASP A 562 -30.56 -20.10 -3.14
C ASP A 562 -29.90 -20.88 -4.29
N SER A 563 -30.61 -21.85 -4.84
CA SER A 563 -30.10 -22.64 -5.97
C SER A 563 -29.80 -21.78 -7.19
N ARG A 564 -30.46 -20.62 -7.37
CA ARG A 564 -30.25 -19.70 -8.50
C ARG A 564 -29.01 -18.85 -8.32
N CYS A 565 -28.43 -18.78 -7.12
CA CYS A 565 -27.20 -18.05 -6.93
C CYS A 565 -26.04 -18.72 -7.67
N THR A 566 -25.30 -17.91 -8.41
CA THR A 566 -24.16 -18.34 -9.20
C THR A 566 -22.86 -17.74 -8.70
N HIS A 567 -22.90 -16.54 -8.11
CA HIS A 567 -21.71 -15.81 -7.67
C HIS A 567 -21.95 -15.09 -6.35
N TRP A 568 -20.89 -14.92 -5.58
CA TRP A 568 -20.83 -13.92 -4.51
C TRP A 568 -19.40 -13.41 -4.35
N ASN A 569 -19.20 -12.31 -3.63
CA ASN A 569 -17.87 -11.74 -3.39
C ASN A 569 -17.62 -11.36 -1.94
N ASN A 570 -16.35 -11.15 -1.60
CA ASN A 570 -15.93 -10.70 -0.28
C ASN A 570 -16.47 -9.31 0.12
N PHE A 571 -17.07 -8.55 -0.80
CA PHE A 571 -17.73 -7.27 -0.50
C PHE A 571 -19.21 -7.46 -0.11
N GLY A 572 -19.69 -8.71 -0.10
CA GLY A 572 -21.02 -9.07 0.33
C GLY A 572 -22.09 -8.92 -0.74
N TYR A 573 -21.70 -8.79 -2.02
CA TYR A 573 -22.63 -8.91 -3.13
C TYR A 573 -22.81 -10.38 -3.50
N TYR A 574 -23.99 -10.72 -3.99
CA TYR A 574 -24.28 -12.02 -4.59
C TYR A 574 -25.14 -11.85 -5.84
N LEU A 575 -25.08 -12.84 -6.72
CA LEU A 575 -25.72 -12.84 -8.03
C LEU A 575 -26.63 -14.05 -8.18
N LEU A 576 -27.92 -13.79 -8.44
CA LEU A 576 -28.95 -14.77 -8.74
C LEU A 576 -29.18 -14.88 -10.26
N GLY A 577 -28.42 -15.73 -10.95
CA GLY A 577 -28.60 -15.98 -12.39
C GLY A 577 -27.33 -15.84 -13.21
N GLY A 578 -27.45 -15.35 -14.45
CA GLY A 578 -26.32 -15.27 -15.38
C GLY A 578 -25.41 -14.07 -15.13
N VAL A 579 -24.11 -14.26 -15.37
CA VAL A 579 -23.12 -13.18 -15.48
C VAL A 579 -23.12 -12.69 -16.92
N ARG A 580 -23.18 -11.36 -17.14
CA ARG A 580 -23.01 -10.75 -18.46
C ARG A 580 -21.54 -10.74 -18.87
N GLY A 581 -20.66 -10.45 -17.92
CA GLY A 581 -19.22 -10.48 -18.09
C GLY A 581 -18.51 -10.33 -16.75
N TYR A 582 -17.20 -10.53 -16.73
CA TYR A 582 -16.39 -10.22 -15.54
C TYR A 582 -15.83 -8.80 -15.67
N PHE A 583 -14.96 -8.34 -14.77
CA PHE A 583 -14.04 -7.23 -15.00
C PHE A 583 -12.98 -7.24 -13.91
N ASN A 584 -11.81 -6.68 -14.20
CA ASN A 584 -10.76 -6.59 -13.18
C ASN A 584 -11.20 -5.59 -12.09
N TYR A 585 -11.14 -6.03 -10.84
CA TYR A 585 -11.37 -5.18 -9.68
C TYR A 585 -10.38 -5.58 -8.57
N GLY A 586 -9.28 -4.84 -8.49
CA GLY A 586 -8.20 -5.09 -7.53
C GLY A 586 -8.70 -5.23 -6.10
N GLY A 587 -8.33 -6.32 -5.43
CA GLY A 587 -8.73 -6.66 -4.08
C GLY A 587 -10.10 -7.36 -3.96
N LEU A 588 -10.74 -7.75 -5.05
CA LEU A 588 -12.00 -8.48 -4.97
C LEU A 588 -11.82 -9.99 -5.12
N CYS A 589 -12.45 -10.72 -4.22
CA CYS A 589 -12.59 -12.17 -4.29
C CYS A 589 -13.98 -12.50 -4.80
N THR A 590 -14.08 -12.98 -6.05
CA THR A 590 -15.33 -13.52 -6.59
C THR A 590 -15.35 -15.03 -6.44
N TYR A 591 -16.45 -15.56 -5.92
CA TYR A 591 -16.68 -16.98 -5.70
C TYR A 591 -17.79 -17.45 -6.64
N VAL A 592 -17.41 -18.26 -7.63
CA VAL A 592 -18.31 -18.87 -8.61
C VAL A 592 -18.79 -20.21 -8.07
N LYS A 593 -20.10 -20.40 -7.90
CA LYS A 593 -20.66 -21.64 -7.35
C LYS A 593 -20.42 -22.81 -8.31
N ALA A 594 -19.91 -23.92 -7.80
CA ALA A 594 -19.63 -25.12 -8.58
C ALA A 594 -20.92 -25.64 -9.26
N GLY A 595 -20.78 -26.13 -10.50
CA GLY A 595 -21.91 -26.56 -11.33
C GLY A 595 -22.73 -25.43 -11.94
N ARG A 596 -22.30 -24.16 -11.78
CA ARG A 596 -22.85 -22.98 -12.49
C ARG A 596 -21.88 -22.41 -13.52
N GLU A 597 -20.85 -23.17 -13.87
CA GLU A 597 -20.02 -22.94 -15.04
C GLU A 597 -20.92 -22.91 -16.28
N LEU A 598 -20.64 -21.99 -17.21
CA LEU A 598 -21.41 -21.90 -18.46
C LEU A 598 -20.98 -22.97 -19.46
N PHE A 599 -19.75 -23.46 -19.29
CA PHE A 599 -19.15 -24.45 -20.17
C PHE A 599 -18.46 -25.57 -19.39
N VAL A 600 -18.64 -26.80 -19.86
CA VAL A 600 -17.82 -27.95 -19.45
C VAL A 600 -16.45 -27.81 -20.11
N THR A 601 -15.38 -27.92 -19.32
CA THR A 601 -14.01 -27.85 -19.82
C THR A 601 -13.38 -29.23 -19.98
N GLN A 602 -12.62 -29.43 -21.05
CA GLN A 602 -11.80 -30.61 -21.27
C GLN A 602 -10.38 -30.17 -21.65
N THR A 603 -9.37 -30.70 -20.95
CA THR A 603 -7.96 -30.41 -21.23
C THR A 603 -7.28 -31.65 -21.81
N THR A 604 -6.47 -31.48 -22.85
CA THR A 604 -5.67 -32.59 -23.41
C THR A 604 -4.53 -32.99 -22.47
N GLY A 605 -3.82 -34.07 -22.82
CA GLY A 605 -2.47 -34.27 -22.29
C GLY A 605 -1.53 -33.14 -22.69
N TYR A 606 -0.40 -33.02 -21.98
CA TYR A 606 0.66 -32.06 -22.30
C TYR A 606 1.53 -32.55 -23.45
N TYR A 607 1.78 -31.66 -24.39
CA TYR A 607 2.73 -31.80 -25.48
C TYR A 607 4.02 -31.06 -25.16
N CYS A 608 5.13 -31.49 -25.77
CA CYS A 608 6.48 -31.00 -25.50
C CYS A 608 6.94 -31.25 -24.05
N GLY A 609 8.12 -30.72 -23.71
CA GLY A 609 8.81 -30.84 -22.44
C GLY A 609 9.67 -32.09 -22.29
N SER A 610 10.41 -32.12 -21.18
CA SER A 610 11.11 -33.29 -20.66
C SER A 610 10.23 -34.02 -19.65
N ALA A 611 10.25 -35.35 -19.65
CA ALA A 611 9.55 -36.14 -18.63
C ALA A 611 10.18 -36.04 -17.23
N THR A 612 11.43 -35.57 -17.13
CA THR A 612 12.22 -35.58 -15.88
C THR A 612 12.28 -34.24 -15.14
N ALA A 613 11.74 -33.17 -15.72
CA ALA A 613 11.77 -31.84 -15.10
C ALA A 613 10.55 -31.60 -14.18
N SER A 614 10.73 -30.74 -13.17
CA SER A 614 9.64 -30.25 -12.33
C SER A 614 9.01 -29.01 -12.94
N TYR A 615 7.68 -28.99 -13.02
CA TYR A 615 6.91 -27.99 -13.74
C TYR A 615 5.93 -27.22 -12.84
N VAL A 616 5.67 -25.96 -13.19
CA VAL A 616 4.58 -25.14 -12.62
C VAL A 616 3.48 -24.98 -13.67
N THR A 617 2.23 -25.23 -13.30
CA THR A 617 1.07 -25.17 -14.22
C THR A 617 0.39 -23.81 -14.19
N THR A 618 0.10 -23.26 -15.37
CA THR A 618 -0.80 -22.12 -15.58
C THR A 618 -1.93 -22.56 -16.52
N SER A 619 -3.19 -22.25 -16.21
CA SER A 619 -4.34 -22.76 -16.98
C SER A 619 -5.40 -21.70 -17.26
N ASP A 620 -5.86 -21.65 -18.51
CA ASP A 620 -7.04 -20.91 -18.95
C ASP A 620 -8.35 -21.56 -18.50
N GLN A 621 -8.31 -22.79 -17.98
CA GLN A 621 -9.49 -23.60 -17.68
C GLN A 621 -10.56 -22.83 -16.85
N PRO A 622 -10.22 -22.12 -15.76
CA PRO A 622 -11.22 -21.41 -14.96
C PRO A 622 -11.98 -20.33 -15.73
N LEU A 623 -11.29 -19.56 -16.57
CA LEU A 623 -11.91 -18.50 -17.38
C LEU A 623 -12.69 -19.09 -18.56
N SER A 624 -12.15 -20.14 -19.19
CA SER A 624 -12.79 -20.82 -20.31
C SER A 624 -14.12 -21.50 -19.92
N ALA A 625 -14.24 -21.95 -18.66
CA ALA A 625 -15.49 -22.49 -18.12
C ALA A 625 -16.62 -21.44 -18.03
N LEU A 626 -16.28 -20.16 -18.14
CA LEU A 626 -17.19 -19.04 -17.93
C LEU A 626 -17.40 -18.21 -19.18
N LEU A 627 -16.38 -18.07 -20.02
CA LEU A 627 -16.41 -17.16 -21.16
C LEU A 627 -15.80 -17.83 -22.40
N PRO A 628 -16.35 -17.55 -23.60
CA PRO A 628 -15.74 -18.02 -24.84
C PRO A 628 -14.41 -17.31 -25.09
N LEU A 629 -13.44 -18.05 -25.62
CA LEU A 629 -12.16 -17.50 -26.09
C LEU A 629 -12.39 -16.66 -27.35
N THR A 630 -11.85 -15.44 -27.37
CA THR A 630 -12.01 -14.50 -28.50
C THR A 630 -10.69 -14.06 -29.12
N ARG A 631 -9.57 -14.15 -28.40
CA ARG A 631 -8.25 -13.85 -28.94
C ARG A 631 -7.19 -14.69 -28.25
N ILE A 632 -6.13 -15.05 -28.98
CA ILE A 632 -4.86 -15.51 -28.38
C ILE A 632 -3.76 -14.59 -28.86
N THR A 633 -3.01 -14.03 -27.92
CA THR A 633 -1.77 -13.30 -28.16
C THR A 633 -0.60 -14.18 -27.75
N ALA A 634 0.47 -14.18 -28.53
CA ALA A 634 1.67 -14.93 -28.18
C ALA A 634 2.93 -14.16 -28.57
N ARG A 635 4.00 -14.41 -27.81
CA ARG A 635 5.36 -13.98 -28.11
C ARG A 635 6.21 -15.22 -28.29
N ALA A 636 7.03 -15.22 -29.33
CA ALA A 636 7.87 -16.35 -29.63
C ALA A 636 9.20 -15.90 -30.24
N GLY A 637 10.28 -16.42 -29.67
CA GLY A 637 11.59 -16.47 -30.31
C GLY A 637 11.80 -17.84 -30.94
N PHE A 638 12.84 -18.55 -30.48
CA PHE A 638 13.06 -19.96 -30.86
C PHE A 638 12.03 -20.90 -30.21
N ILE A 639 11.58 -20.56 -29.00
CA ILE A 639 10.48 -21.20 -28.27
C ILE A 639 9.43 -20.15 -27.92
N LEU A 640 8.25 -20.61 -27.52
CA LEU A 640 7.11 -19.80 -27.14
C LEU A 640 7.38 -19.19 -25.76
N GLU A 641 7.59 -17.89 -25.76
CA GLU A 641 8.04 -17.12 -24.60
C GLU A 641 6.88 -16.72 -23.70
N GLU A 642 5.75 -16.40 -24.34
CA GLU A 642 4.52 -15.99 -23.70
C GLU A 642 3.31 -16.40 -24.53
N VAL A 643 2.24 -16.87 -23.89
CA VAL A 643 0.91 -16.98 -24.47
C VAL A 643 -0.09 -16.33 -23.53
N LYS A 644 -1.05 -15.60 -24.09
CA LYS A 644 -2.12 -14.97 -23.34
C LYS A 644 -3.42 -15.11 -24.10
N SER A 645 -4.38 -15.79 -23.50
CA SER A 645 -5.74 -15.88 -24.02
C SER A 645 -6.54 -14.65 -23.60
N SER A 646 -7.50 -14.24 -24.42
CA SER A 646 -8.51 -13.25 -24.05
C SER A 646 -9.89 -13.82 -24.30
N PHE A 647 -10.80 -13.55 -23.37
CA PHE A 647 -12.15 -14.10 -23.34
C PHE A 647 -13.20 -13.00 -23.47
N GLY A 648 -14.41 -13.42 -23.84
CA GLY A 648 -15.59 -12.56 -23.95
C GLY A 648 -15.56 -11.60 -25.15
N PRO A 649 -16.70 -10.96 -25.45
CA PRO A 649 -16.81 -10.01 -26.56
C PRO A 649 -15.76 -8.90 -26.41
N GLY A 650 -15.06 -8.54 -27.48
CA GLY A 650 -14.03 -7.48 -27.46
C GLY A 650 -12.68 -7.83 -26.82
N ALA A 651 -12.46 -9.08 -26.40
CA ALA A 651 -11.20 -9.52 -25.77
C ALA A 651 -10.85 -8.78 -24.46
N TYR A 652 -11.84 -8.28 -23.72
CA TYR A 652 -11.64 -7.53 -22.48
C TYR A 652 -11.05 -8.37 -21.33
N TYR A 653 -11.30 -9.69 -21.32
CA TYR A 653 -10.88 -10.54 -20.23
C TYR A 653 -9.58 -11.26 -20.55
N ALA A 654 -8.47 -10.70 -20.09
CA ALA A 654 -7.18 -11.35 -20.14
C ALA A 654 -7.16 -12.61 -19.27
N GLY A 655 -6.90 -13.77 -19.89
CA GLY A 655 -6.43 -14.98 -19.23
C GLY A 655 -5.09 -14.77 -18.52
N PRO A 656 -4.67 -15.74 -17.69
CA PRO A 656 -3.36 -15.70 -17.06
C PRO A 656 -2.26 -15.65 -18.13
N THR A 657 -1.13 -15.04 -17.80
CA THR A 657 0.05 -15.07 -18.66
C THR A 657 0.70 -16.45 -18.55
N HIS A 658 0.81 -17.15 -19.67
CA HIS A 658 1.48 -18.44 -19.78
C HIS A 658 2.94 -18.24 -20.19
N GLY A 659 3.90 -18.63 -19.35
CA GLY A 659 5.32 -18.31 -19.54
C GLY A 659 5.64 -16.94 -18.93
N GLY A 660 6.43 -16.12 -19.63
CA GLY A 660 6.69 -14.75 -19.22
C GLY A 660 8.06 -14.19 -19.59
N TYR A 661 8.75 -14.78 -20.57
CA TYR A 661 9.97 -14.16 -21.10
C TYR A 661 9.60 -13.01 -22.05
N VAL A 662 10.21 -11.84 -21.87
CA VAL A 662 9.85 -10.62 -22.60
C VAL A 662 10.78 -10.42 -23.80
N GLY A 663 10.61 -11.20 -24.87
CA GLY A 663 11.30 -10.97 -26.14
C GLY A 663 10.58 -9.97 -27.06
N SER A 664 11.30 -9.55 -28.10
CA SER A 664 10.78 -8.65 -29.14
C SER A 664 9.96 -9.42 -30.17
N GLY A 665 8.66 -9.14 -30.25
CA GLY A 665 7.75 -9.69 -31.27
C GLY A 665 6.54 -10.40 -30.66
N SER A 666 5.37 -9.81 -30.84
CA SER A 666 4.08 -10.42 -30.48
C SER A 666 3.19 -10.52 -31.71
N ASN A 667 2.50 -11.64 -31.88
CA ASN A 667 1.38 -11.75 -32.79
C ASN A 667 0.11 -12.11 -32.02
N PHE A 668 -1.05 -11.82 -32.61
CA PHE A 668 -2.32 -12.26 -32.07
C PHE A 668 -3.17 -12.88 -33.18
N VAL A 669 -4.07 -13.76 -32.75
CA VAL A 669 -5.09 -14.39 -33.58
C VAL A 669 -6.44 -13.98 -33.01
N ASP A 670 -7.23 -13.27 -33.84
CA ASP A 670 -8.63 -13.00 -33.54
C ASP A 670 -9.47 -14.24 -33.85
N LEU A 671 -10.17 -14.75 -32.85
CA LEU A 671 -10.97 -15.97 -32.91
C LEU A 671 -12.48 -15.67 -32.99
N THR A 672 -12.89 -14.40 -32.98
CA THR A 672 -14.31 -14.02 -33.00
C THR A 672 -15.04 -14.39 -34.29
N THR A 673 -14.31 -14.53 -35.40
CA THR A 673 -14.86 -14.79 -36.73
C THR A 673 -14.45 -16.16 -37.31
N VAL A 674 -13.68 -16.95 -36.57
CA VAL A 674 -13.16 -18.23 -37.04
C VAL A 674 -13.48 -19.35 -36.08
N THR A 675 -14.00 -20.46 -36.61
CA THR A 675 -14.18 -21.68 -35.83
C THR A 675 -12.94 -22.54 -35.94
N ILE A 676 -12.31 -22.86 -34.81
CA ILE A 676 -11.16 -23.78 -34.79
C ILE A 676 -11.66 -25.21 -34.75
N THR A 677 -11.18 -26.06 -35.68
CA THR A 677 -11.56 -27.47 -35.79
C THR A 677 -10.47 -28.41 -35.31
N GLN A 678 -9.21 -27.99 -35.39
CA GLN A 678 -8.07 -28.75 -34.91
C GLN A 678 -7.00 -27.82 -34.35
N VAL A 679 -6.25 -28.30 -33.37
CA VAL A 679 -5.11 -27.58 -32.79
C VAL A 679 -3.90 -28.50 -32.71
N ARG A 680 -2.71 -27.91 -32.81
CA ARG A 680 -1.45 -28.59 -32.46
C ARG A 680 -0.42 -27.58 -32.00
N THR A 681 0.66 -28.08 -31.42
CA THR A 681 1.85 -27.29 -31.17
C THR A 681 3.02 -27.83 -31.98
N CYS A 682 4.05 -27.02 -32.17
CA CYS A 682 5.36 -27.50 -32.60
C CYS A 682 6.30 -27.46 -31.41
N CYS A 683 7.06 -28.53 -31.20
CA CYS A 683 8.11 -28.53 -30.19
C CYS A 683 9.44 -28.21 -30.86
N ALA A 684 10.29 -27.45 -30.17
CA ALA A 684 11.66 -27.20 -30.58
C ALA A 684 12.62 -27.79 -29.54
N GLY A 685 13.60 -28.56 -30.02
CA GLY A 685 14.70 -29.08 -29.21
C GLY A 685 15.95 -28.22 -29.33
N GLY A 686 16.88 -28.37 -28.38
CA GLY A 686 18.17 -27.66 -28.37
C GLY A 686 18.70 -27.44 -26.96
N SER A 687 19.60 -26.47 -26.79
CA SER A 687 20.18 -26.07 -25.50
C SER A 687 19.15 -25.55 -24.49
N TRP A 688 17.94 -25.25 -24.95
CA TRP A 688 16.82 -24.68 -24.18
C TRP A 688 15.73 -25.72 -23.85
N GLY A 689 16.03 -27.02 -24.02
CA GLY A 689 15.08 -28.09 -23.79
C GLY A 689 14.06 -28.30 -24.93
N ASN A 690 13.14 -29.24 -24.74
CA ASN A 690 12.06 -29.56 -25.68
C ASN A 690 10.85 -28.62 -25.46
N GLY A 691 10.98 -27.32 -25.76
CA GLY A 691 9.93 -26.32 -25.48
C GLY A 691 8.85 -26.26 -26.55
N ALA A 692 7.65 -25.77 -26.20
CA ALA A 692 6.65 -25.41 -27.21
C ALA A 692 7.14 -24.18 -27.99
N GLN A 693 6.95 -24.15 -29.30
CA GLN A 693 7.48 -23.11 -30.20
C GLN A 693 6.37 -22.23 -30.80
N THR A 694 5.25 -22.84 -31.17
CA THR A 694 4.10 -22.15 -31.76
C THR A 694 2.84 -22.98 -31.54
N VAL A 695 1.69 -22.32 -31.48
CA VAL A 695 0.37 -22.95 -31.47
C VAL A 695 -0.25 -22.76 -32.85
N GLN A 696 -0.56 -23.86 -33.52
CA GLN A 696 -1.20 -23.87 -34.83
C GLN A 696 -2.65 -24.30 -34.67
N MET A 697 -3.54 -23.52 -35.26
CA MET A 697 -4.98 -23.74 -35.20
C MET A 697 -5.52 -23.84 -36.63
N ARG A 698 -6.19 -24.94 -36.94
CA ARG A 698 -6.87 -25.12 -38.22
C ARG A 698 -8.30 -24.62 -38.09
N THR A 699 -8.70 -23.73 -38.97
CA THR A 699 -10.06 -23.18 -39.01
C THR A 699 -11.02 -24.13 -39.72
N SER A 700 -12.32 -23.88 -39.63
CA SER A 700 -13.36 -24.59 -40.38
C SER A 700 -13.22 -24.45 -41.91
N THR A 701 -12.56 -23.39 -42.39
CA THR A 701 -12.23 -23.20 -43.81
C THR A 701 -11.00 -24.00 -44.26
N GLY A 702 -10.35 -24.73 -43.35
CA GLY A 702 -9.11 -25.47 -43.62
C GLY A 702 -7.83 -24.62 -43.54
N SER A 703 -7.95 -23.30 -43.34
CA SER A 703 -6.81 -22.39 -43.17
C SER A 703 -6.11 -22.64 -41.84
N ILE A 704 -4.80 -22.38 -41.77
CA ILE A 704 -4.02 -22.49 -40.52
C ILE A 704 -3.65 -21.09 -40.05
N VAL A 705 -3.98 -20.78 -38.80
CA VAL A 705 -3.58 -19.57 -38.09
C VAL A 705 -2.60 -19.93 -36.96
N TYR A 706 -1.74 -18.98 -36.60
CA TYR A 706 -0.58 -19.21 -35.73
C TYR A 706 -0.57 -18.23 -34.57
N ALA A 707 -0.38 -18.73 -33.36
CA ALA A 707 0.00 -17.93 -32.20
C ALA A 707 1.43 -18.30 -31.79
N GLY A 708 2.35 -17.33 -31.86
CA GLY A 708 3.79 -17.52 -31.72
C GLY A 708 4.50 -17.48 -33.08
N SER A 709 5.58 -18.24 -33.23
CA SER A 709 6.39 -18.20 -34.46
C SER A 709 5.57 -18.65 -35.68
N THR A 710 5.57 -17.85 -36.75
CA THR A 710 4.87 -18.14 -38.02
C THR A 710 5.73 -18.88 -39.04
N THR A 711 7.06 -18.87 -38.85
CA THR A 711 8.03 -19.38 -39.84
C THR A 711 8.73 -20.66 -39.39
N VAL A 712 8.65 -21.03 -38.11
CA VAL A 712 9.40 -22.17 -37.57
C VAL A 712 8.46 -23.16 -36.87
N CYS A 713 8.42 -24.38 -37.41
CA CYS A 713 7.79 -25.53 -36.78
C CYS A 713 8.75 -26.72 -36.92
N SER A 714 9.70 -26.80 -36.01
CA SER A 714 10.79 -27.78 -36.09
C SER A 714 10.31 -29.22 -35.87
N THR A 715 9.47 -29.45 -34.87
CA THR A 715 8.88 -30.77 -34.59
C THR A 715 7.36 -30.67 -34.39
N PRO A 716 6.55 -30.65 -35.47
CA PRO A 716 5.08 -30.59 -35.35
C PRO A 716 4.54 -31.78 -34.57
N GLN A 717 3.68 -31.51 -33.59
CA GLN A 717 2.90 -32.55 -32.93
C GLN A 717 1.68 -32.94 -33.77
N THR A 718 1.08 -34.08 -33.46
CA THR A 718 -0.14 -34.55 -34.12
C THR A 718 -1.27 -33.55 -33.94
N TRP A 719 -2.08 -33.35 -34.97
CA TRP A 719 -3.31 -32.56 -34.86
C TRP A 719 -4.27 -33.19 -33.86
N VAL A 720 -4.76 -32.37 -32.95
CA VAL A 720 -5.82 -32.71 -32.00
C VAL A 720 -7.11 -32.15 -32.53
N ASN A 721 -8.11 -33.01 -32.74
CA ASN A 721 -9.44 -32.55 -33.10
C ASN A 721 -10.08 -31.84 -31.91
N VAL A 722 -10.75 -30.72 -32.17
CA VAL A 722 -11.70 -30.18 -31.21
C VAL A 722 -12.84 -31.21 -31.08
N PRO A 723 -13.15 -31.72 -29.86
CA PRO A 723 -14.18 -32.73 -29.69
C PRO A 723 -15.53 -32.26 -30.23
N ALA A 724 -16.37 -33.21 -30.69
CA ALA A 724 -17.69 -32.87 -31.19
C ALA A 724 -18.53 -32.17 -30.10
N GLY A 725 -19.10 -31.01 -30.43
CA GLY A 725 -19.86 -30.18 -29.49
C GLY A 725 -19.01 -29.24 -28.63
N TYR A 726 -17.68 -29.28 -28.75
CA TYR A 726 -16.76 -28.36 -28.07
C TYR A 726 -16.24 -27.29 -29.03
N SER A 727 -15.72 -26.20 -28.47
CA SER A 727 -14.90 -25.19 -29.13
C SER A 727 -13.51 -25.13 -28.50
N PHE A 728 -12.53 -24.61 -29.24
CA PHE A 728 -11.22 -24.32 -28.68
C PHE A 728 -11.31 -23.11 -27.74
N ALA A 729 -10.81 -23.29 -26.52
CA ALA A 729 -11.13 -22.41 -25.40
C ALA A 729 -9.90 -21.88 -24.65
N GLY A 730 -8.69 -22.24 -25.08
CA GLY A 730 -7.46 -21.68 -24.53
C GLY A 730 -6.38 -22.74 -24.38
N VAL A 731 -5.41 -22.45 -23.52
CA VAL A 731 -4.26 -23.31 -23.29
C VAL A 731 -4.04 -23.56 -21.80
N GLN A 732 -3.41 -24.67 -21.50
CA GLN A 732 -2.85 -24.95 -20.20
C GLN A 732 -1.37 -25.24 -20.39
N THR A 733 -0.50 -24.49 -19.73
CA THR A 733 0.94 -24.58 -19.95
C THR A 733 1.66 -25.03 -18.69
N GLN A 734 2.88 -25.49 -18.90
CA GLN A 734 3.85 -25.73 -17.85
C GLN A 734 5.18 -25.07 -18.21
N SER A 735 5.76 -24.34 -17.27
CA SER A 735 7.15 -23.85 -17.33
C SER A 735 8.00 -24.60 -16.30
N ILE A 736 9.29 -24.76 -16.58
CA ILE A 736 10.22 -25.34 -15.60
C ILE A 736 10.28 -24.39 -14.40
N ALA A 737 10.35 -24.94 -13.19
CA ALA A 737 10.49 -24.17 -11.96
C ALA A 737 11.88 -23.49 -11.81
N ASN A 738 12.37 -22.83 -12.86
CA ASN A 738 13.65 -22.13 -12.94
C ASN A 738 13.42 -20.69 -13.41
N PRO A 739 13.85 -19.66 -12.66
CA PRO A 739 13.59 -18.25 -12.96
C PRO A 739 14.21 -17.75 -14.26
N THR A 740 15.30 -18.35 -14.73
CA THR A 740 15.95 -17.96 -15.99
C THR A 740 15.32 -18.64 -17.20
N ASP A 741 14.35 -19.54 -16.99
CA ASP A 741 13.83 -20.47 -17.98
C ASP A 741 12.29 -20.53 -17.91
N ASN A 742 11.66 -19.36 -18.05
CA ASN A 742 10.21 -19.20 -17.93
C ASN A 742 9.48 -19.26 -19.28
N PHE A 743 10.02 -20.02 -20.22
CA PHE A 743 9.36 -20.29 -21.49
C PHE A 743 8.24 -21.31 -21.31
N VAL A 744 7.32 -21.38 -22.29
CA VAL A 744 6.28 -22.41 -22.34
C VAL A 744 6.93 -23.73 -22.75
N HIS A 745 7.25 -24.58 -21.76
CA HIS A 745 7.90 -25.86 -22.01
C HIS A 745 6.93 -26.94 -22.45
N ARG A 746 5.76 -26.98 -21.80
CA ARG A 746 4.69 -27.90 -22.16
C ARG A 746 3.41 -27.15 -22.36
N ILE A 747 2.60 -27.64 -23.27
CA ILE A 747 1.30 -27.06 -23.59
C ILE A 747 0.27 -28.15 -23.76
N ALA A 748 -0.89 -27.94 -23.17
CA ALA A 748 -2.11 -28.69 -23.37
C ALA A 748 -3.17 -27.72 -23.89
N PHE A 749 -4.16 -28.26 -24.60
CA PHE A 749 -5.25 -27.46 -25.16
C PHE A 749 -6.49 -27.61 -24.31
N VAL A 750 -7.16 -26.49 -24.06
CA VAL A 750 -8.42 -26.43 -23.31
C VAL A 750 -9.55 -26.30 -24.33
N PHE A 751 -10.55 -27.15 -24.19
CA PHE A 751 -11.78 -27.13 -24.99
C PHE A 751 -12.97 -26.88 -24.08
N THR A 752 -13.99 -26.20 -24.59
CA THR A 752 -15.23 -25.94 -23.85
C THR A 752 -16.46 -26.34 -24.64
N ALA A 753 -17.46 -26.93 -23.98
CA ALA A 753 -18.78 -27.17 -24.54
C ALA A 753 -19.83 -26.49 -23.67
N PRO A 754 -20.90 -25.90 -24.23
CA PRO A 754 -22.03 -25.48 -23.42
C PRO A 754 -22.53 -26.65 -22.58
N PHE A 755 -22.93 -26.41 -21.34
CA PHE A 755 -23.57 -27.48 -20.56
C PHE A 755 -24.78 -28.03 -21.34
N PRO A 756 -24.95 -29.36 -21.42
CA PRO A 756 -26.15 -29.94 -22.01
C PRO A 756 -27.34 -29.38 -21.24
N SER A 757 -28.19 -28.62 -21.94
CA SER A 757 -29.41 -28.10 -21.35
C SER A 757 -30.22 -29.28 -20.78
N PRO A 758 -30.72 -29.20 -19.53
CA PRO A 758 -31.56 -30.26 -19.00
C PRO A 758 -32.70 -30.54 -19.98
N PRO A 759 -33.06 -31.82 -20.22
CA PRO A 759 -34.18 -32.14 -21.09
C PRO A 759 -35.41 -31.35 -20.59
N PRO A 760 -36.08 -30.60 -21.48
CA PRO A 760 -37.17 -29.73 -21.06
C PRO A 760 -38.23 -30.57 -20.34
N PRO A 761 -38.69 -30.17 -19.14
CA PRO A 761 -39.78 -30.86 -18.48
C PRO A 761 -41.01 -30.86 -19.42
N PRO A 762 -41.81 -31.94 -19.46
CA PRO A 762 -43.01 -32.00 -20.28
C PRO A 762 -43.99 -30.94 -19.77
N SER A 763 -44.09 -29.80 -20.47
CA SER A 763 -44.90 -28.67 -20.04
C SER A 763 -46.26 -28.66 -20.76
N PRO A 764 -47.38 -28.58 -20.02
CA PRO A 764 -48.64 -28.12 -20.54
C PRO A 764 -48.60 -26.58 -20.62
N ASN A 765 -48.92 -26.05 -21.81
CA ASN A 765 -48.91 -24.65 -22.24
C ASN A 765 -47.52 -24.02 -22.57
N PRO A 766 -47.35 -23.47 -23.79
CA PRO A 766 -46.12 -22.79 -24.18
C PRO A 766 -46.00 -21.42 -23.48
N PRO A 767 -44.85 -21.09 -22.88
CA PRO A 767 -44.49 -19.71 -22.60
C PRO A 767 -44.30 -18.97 -23.91
N GLN A 768 -44.74 -17.72 -23.96
CA GLN A 768 -44.51 -16.83 -25.08
C GLN A 768 -42.98 -16.74 -25.36
N PRO A 769 -42.54 -16.95 -26.62
CA PRO A 769 -41.12 -16.97 -26.94
C PRO A 769 -40.45 -15.64 -26.58
N PRO A 770 -39.14 -15.65 -26.24
CA PRO A 770 -38.37 -14.42 -26.06
C PRO A 770 -38.56 -13.49 -27.27
N PRO A 771 -38.54 -12.15 -27.07
CA PRO A 771 -38.59 -11.21 -28.19
C PRO A 771 -37.54 -11.60 -29.23
N ALA A 772 -37.98 -11.72 -30.49
CA ALA A 772 -37.08 -12.07 -31.58
C ALA A 772 -35.89 -11.09 -31.60
N VAL A 773 -34.69 -11.62 -31.69
CA VAL A 773 -33.46 -10.83 -31.83
C VAL A 773 -33.61 -9.93 -33.05
N ALA A 774 -33.49 -8.61 -32.85
CA ALA A 774 -33.61 -7.63 -33.93
C ALA A 774 -32.60 -7.93 -35.05
N LEU A 775 -33.08 -7.98 -36.30
CA LEU A 775 -32.20 -8.07 -37.46
C LEU A 775 -31.39 -6.77 -37.57
N GLN A 776 -30.11 -6.87 -37.91
CA GLN A 776 -29.17 -5.75 -37.88
C GLN A 776 -28.52 -5.54 -39.25
N LEU A 777 -28.43 -4.28 -39.67
CA LEU A 777 -27.79 -3.84 -40.91
C LEU A 777 -26.80 -2.72 -40.59
N SER A 778 -25.67 -2.70 -41.28
CA SER A 778 -24.67 -1.62 -41.15
C SER A 778 -24.45 -0.96 -42.51
N SER A 779 -24.19 0.36 -42.53
CA SER A 779 -23.88 1.09 -43.75
C SER A 779 -22.51 0.73 -44.32
N SER A 780 -22.08 1.36 -45.42
CA SER A 780 -20.65 1.42 -45.75
C SER A 780 -19.86 2.19 -44.68
N ILE A 781 -18.53 2.03 -44.66
CA ILE A 781 -17.63 2.83 -43.83
C ILE A 781 -17.39 4.18 -44.53
N PHE A 782 -17.41 5.26 -43.76
CA PHE A 782 -17.17 6.63 -44.20
C PHE A 782 -15.89 7.21 -43.57
N CYS A 783 -15.32 8.19 -44.26
CA CYS A 783 -14.07 8.87 -43.91
C CYS A 783 -12.85 7.92 -43.88
N GLY A 784 -11.70 8.42 -43.42
CA GLY A 784 -10.41 7.74 -43.50
C GLY A 784 -9.75 7.81 -44.89
N SER A 785 -8.51 7.34 -44.96
CA SER A 785 -7.77 7.14 -46.21
C SER A 785 -7.58 5.64 -46.46
N SER A 786 -7.48 5.21 -47.72
CA SER A 786 -7.15 3.80 -48.03
C SER A 786 -5.68 3.45 -47.73
N ALA A 787 -4.80 4.46 -47.61
CA ALA A 787 -3.37 4.30 -47.39
C ALA A 787 -2.98 4.14 -45.92
N THR A 788 -3.93 4.28 -44.99
CA THR A 788 -3.68 4.20 -43.55
C THR A 788 -4.37 2.98 -42.95
N ALA A 789 -3.68 2.31 -42.02
CA ALA A 789 -4.26 1.24 -41.21
C ALA A 789 -5.10 1.84 -40.08
N TYR A 790 -6.24 1.22 -39.80
CA TYR A 790 -7.18 1.67 -38.77
C TYR A 790 -7.60 0.50 -37.90
N ASP A 791 -7.58 0.70 -36.59
CA ASP A 791 -8.05 -0.27 -35.62
C ASP A 791 -9.48 0.07 -35.22
N ALA A 792 -10.34 -0.94 -35.16
CA ALA A 792 -11.69 -0.77 -34.64
C ALA A 792 -11.56 -0.44 -33.15
N ILE A 793 -12.07 0.73 -32.75
CA ILE A 793 -11.99 1.15 -31.35
C ILE A 793 -13.19 0.60 -30.60
N ASP A 794 -14.39 0.93 -31.10
CA ASP A 794 -15.63 0.73 -30.37
C ASP A 794 -16.80 0.48 -31.33
N SER A 795 -17.79 -0.27 -30.84
CA SER A 795 -18.99 -0.61 -31.62
C SER A 795 -20.23 -0.67 -30.74
N ASP A 796 -21.29 0.00 -31.18
CA ASP A 796 -22.62 -0.07 -30.58
C ASP A 796 -23.41 -1.32 -31.01
N GLU A 797 -22.84 -2.19 -31.85
CA GLU A 797 -23.59 -3.26 -32.53
C GLU A 797 -24.33 -4.20 -31.57
N ASP A 798 -23.71 -4.57 -30.44
CA ASP A 798 -24.31 -5.48 -29.46
C ASP A 798 -25.47 -4.82 -28.69
N LEU A 799 -25.31 -3.56 -28.28
CA LEU A 799 -26.36 -2.82 -27.58
C LEU A 799 -27.51 -2.45 -28.52
N ALA A 800 -27.20 -2.07 -29.77
CA ALA A 800 -28.18 -1.75 -30.80
C ALA A 800 -29.13 -2.92 -31.11
N ARG A 801 -28.62 -4.16 -31.00
CA ARG A 801 -29.40 -5.39 -31.18
C ARG A 801 -30.42 -5.61 -30.05
N LEU A 802 -30.11 -5.15 -28.84
CA LEU A 802 -30.90 -5.43 -27.65
C LEU A 802 -31.83 -4.27 -27.28
N PHE A 803 -31.35 -3.02 -27.38
CA PHE A 803 -31.98 -1.85 -26.79
C PHE A 803 -32.08 -0.69 -27.78
N PRO A 804 -33.20 0.07 -27.79
CA PRO A 804 -33.38 1.14 -28.77
C PRO A 804 -32.43 2.28 -28.43
N ALA A 805 -31.83 2.92 -29.45
CA ALA A 805 -31.05 4.13 -29.21
C ALA A 805 -32.00 5.28 -28.89
N ASN A 806 -31.82 5.91 -27.73
CA ASN A 806 -32.65 7.00 -27.23
C ASN A 806 -31.96 8.36 -27.34
N ARG A 807 -30.64 8.39 -27.27
CA ARG A 807 -29.88 9.64 -27.33
C ARG A 807 -28.50 9.38 -27.92
N ILE A 808 -27.95 10.32 -28.65
CA ILE A 808 -26.56 10.28 -29.07
C ILE A 808 -25.89 11.63 -28.77
N THR A 809 -24.72 11.60 -28.17
CA THR A 809 -23.92 12.79 -27.86
C THR A 809 -22.63 12.75 -28.65
N GLY A 810 -22.19 13.91 -29.15
CA GLY A 810 -20.88 14.05 -29.79
C GLY A 810 -20.18 15.31 -29.34
N ARG A 811 -18.88 15.21 -29.06
CA ARG A 811 -17.94 16.34 -28.96
C ARG A 811 -17.09 16.38 -30.21
N ALA A 812 -16.88 17.59 -30.72
CA ALA A 812 -16.01 17.78 -31.86
C ALA A 812 -15.28 19.10 -31.74
N GLY A 813 -13.96 19.05 -31.96
CA GLY A 813 -13.15 20.19 -32.33
C GLY A 813 -13.13 20.30 -33.85
N PHE A 814 -11.96 20.08 -34.45
CA PHE A 814 -11.81 20.00 -35.91
C PHE A 814 -12.38 18.70 -36.50
N ILE A 815 -12.26 17.59 -35.76
CA ILE A 815 -12.88 16.29 -36.02
C ILE A 815 -13.65 15.83 -34.76
N LEU A 816 -14.44 14.76 -34.88
CA LEU A 816 -15.14 14.11 -33.77
C LEU A 816 -14.11 13.54 -32.78
N GLU A 817 -14.19 14.08 -31.58
CA GLU A 817 -13.30 13.80 -30.46
C GLU A 817 -13.87 12.69 -29.56
N GLU A 818 -15.18 12.72 -29.40
CA GLU A 818 -15.95 11.82 -28.56
C GLU A 818 -17.33 11.62 -29.18
N LEU A 819 -17.81 10.40 -29.17
CA LEU A 819 -19.18 10.09 -29.51
C LEU A 819 -19.69 8.98 -28.58
N ARG A 820 -20.93 9.10 -28.13
CA ARG A 820 -21.55 8.12 -27.23
C ARG A 820 -23.04 8.00 -27.50
N THR A 821 -23.50 6.77 -27.71
CA THR A 821 -24.91 6.43 -27.86
C THR A 821 -25.48 6.00 -26.51
N TYR A 822 -26.73 6.32 -26.23
CA TYR A 822 -27.46 5.91 -25.03
C TYR A 822 -28.69 5.13 -25.44
N PHE A 823 -28.96 4.06 -24.72
CA PHE A 823 -29.99 3.08 -25.02
C PHE A 823 -30.92 2.87 -23.82
N ASP A 824 -32.09 2.30 -24.08
CA ASP A 824 -33.11 1.97 -23.08
C ASP A 824 -33.40 3.13 -22.11
N ASN A 825 -33.86 4.27 -22.64
CA ASN A 825 -34.14 5.50 -21.90
C ASN A 825 -32.93 6.01 -21.07
N ASN A 826 -31.72 5.84 -21.60
CA ASN A 826 -30.44 6.14 -20.96
C ASN A 826 -30.02 5.19 -19.83
N ASN A 827 -30.73 4.09 -19.60
CA ASN A 827 -30.33 3.07 -18.62
C ASN A 827 -29.13 2.24 -19.08
N GLN A 828 -28.89 2.16 -20.38
CA GLN A 828 -27.72 1.50 -20.95
C GLN A 828 -26.91 2.54 -21.72
N VAL A 829 -25.60 2.62 -21.43
CA VAL A 829 -24.71 3.59 -22.06
C VAL A 829 -23.80 2.84 -23.02
N GLY A 830 -23.79 3.27 -24.28
CA GLY A 830 -22.88 2.76 -25.31
C GLY A 830 -21.42 3.05 -24.98
N LEU A 831 -20.53 2.39 -25.71
CA LEU A 831 -19.09 2.61 -25.56
C LEU A 831 -18.72 4.06 -25.89
N LEU A 832 -17.61 4.52 -25.32
CA LEU A 832 -17.07 5.83 -25.66
C LEU A 832 -16.28 5.72 -26.95
N HIS A 833 -16.86 6.13 -28.07
CA HIS A 833 -16.12 6.18 -29.32
C HIS A 833 -15.18 7.38 -29.29
N GLY A 834 -13.87 7.13 -29.32
CA GLY A 834 -12.83 8.16 -29.26
C GLY A 834 -12.30 8.38 -27.84
N GLY A 835 -12.12 9.62 -27.40
CA GLY A 835 -11.73 9.90 -26.00
C GLY A 835 -10.82 11.11 -25.77
N TYR A 836 -10.88 12.13 -26.62
CA TYR A 836 -9.95 13.27 -26.55
C TYR A 836 -10.67 14.60 -26.72
N GLY A 837 -11.36 15.11 -25.68
CA GLY A 837 -12.10 16.36 -25.87
C GLY A 837 -12.31 17.24 -24.64
N ASN A 838 -11.79 18.47 -24.73
CA ASN A 838 -12.19 19.64 -23.93
C ASN A 838 -13.21 20.53 -24.69
N SER A 839 -13.64 20.11 -25.88
CA SER A 839 -14.57 20.87 -26.73
C SER A 839 -16.03 20.74 -26.28
N GLY A 840 -16.90 21.62 -26.77
CA GLY A 840 -18.34 21.59 -26.47
C GLY A 840 -19.02 20.30 -26.96
N SER A 841 -19.91 19.74 -26.14
CA SER A 841 -20.72 18.57 -26.49
C SER A 841 -22.11 18.96 -26.98
N ASN A 842 -22.59 18.34 -28.04
CA ASN A 842 -23.98 18.42 -28.47
C ASN A 842 -24.68 17.07 -28.29
N ALA A 843 -25.96 17.10 -27.91
CA ALA A 843 -26.79 15.93 -27.68
C ALA A 843 -28.01 15.95 -28.60
N VAL A 844 -28.35 14.79 -29.17
CA VAL A 844 -29.57 14.57 -29.93
C VAL A 844 -30.42 13.55 -29.21
N ASP A 845 -31.64 13.96 -28.83
CA ASP A 845 -32.66 13.04 -28.32
C ASP A 845 -33.33 12.32 -29.51
N LEU A 846 -33.09 11.02 -29.62
CA LEU A 846 -33.61 10.13 -30.67
C LEU A 846 -35.01 9.61 -30.33
N THR A 847 -35.51 9.80 -29.10
CA THR A 847 -36.88 9.39 -28.74
C THR A 847 -37.94 10.32 -29.32
N ALA A 848 -37.58 11.59 -29.50
CA ALA A 848 -38.47 12.62 -30.00
C ALA A 848 -38.54 12.70 -31.54
N VAL A 849 -37.64 12.01 -32.25
CA VAL A 849 -37.51 12.12 -33.70
C VAL A 849 -37.32 10.76 -34.37
N THR A 850 -37.93 10.58 -35.54
CA THR A 850 -37.64 9.41 -36.38
C THR A 850 -36.56 9.78 -37.38
N ILE A 851 -35.41 9.13 -37.32
CA ILE A 851 -34.31 9.34 -38.27
C ILE A 851 -34.60 8.58 -39.56
N THR A 852 -34.61 9.27 -40.70
CA THR A 852 -34.88 8.70 -42.03
C THR A 852 -33.62 8.56 -42.87
N GLN A 853 -32.64 9.43 -42.66
CA GLN A 853 -31.35 9.37 -43.34
C GLN A 853 -30.22 9.80 -42.39
N VAL A 854 -29.03 9.25 -42.58
CA VAL A 854 -27.82 9.62 -41.84
C VAL A 854 -26.66 9.87 -42.79
N ARG A 855 -25.77 10.79 -42.45
CA ARG A 855 -24.48 10.95 -43.09
C ARG A 855 -23.46 11.49 -42.10
N THR A 856 -22.18 11.41 -42.47
CA THR A 856 -21.12 12.11 -41.75
C THR A 856 -20.49 13.16 -42.66
N CYS A 857 -19.83 14.15 -42.07
CA CYS A 857 -18.92 15.02 -42.79
C CYS A 857 -17.49 14.59 -42.46
N CYS A 858 -16.64 14.46 -43.46
CA CYS A 858 -15.22 14.21 -43.24
C CYS A 858 -14.44 15.52 -43.28
N ALA A 859 -13.37 15.61 -42.52
CA ALA A 859 -12.44 16.73 -42.58
C ALA A 859 -11.02 16.20 -42.77
N GLY A 860 -10.33 16.73 -43.78
CA GLY A 860 -8.90 16.50 -43.99
C GLY A 860 -8.07 17.57 -43.28
N GLY A 861 -6.99 17.15 -42.63
CA GLY A 861 -6.02 18.04 -41.99
C GLY A 861 -4.75 17.31 -41.57
N SER A 862 -3.90 17.96 -40.76
CA SER A 862 -2.69 17.36 -40.17
C SER A 862 -2.98 16.12 -39.31
N TRP A 863 -4.23 15.93 -38.92
CA TRP A 863 -4.73 14.82 -38.10
C TRP A 863 -5.38 13.70 -38.93
N GLY A 864 -5.21 13.71 -40.25
CA GLY A 864 -5.80 12.74 -41.17
C GLY A 864 -7.23 13.09 -41.63
N ASN A 865 -7.83 12.21 -42.44
CA ASN A 865 -9.21 12.35 -42.95
C ASN A 865 -10.20 11.77 -41.93
N GLY A 866 -10.60 12.55 -40.92
CA GLY A 866 -11.45 12.08 -39.82
C GLY A 866 -12.93 12.44 -39.98
N ALA A 867 -13.80 11.74 -39.25
CA ALA A 867 -15.21 12.12 -39.17
C ALA A 867 -15.34 13.37 -38.31
N GLN A 868 -16.07 14.39 -38.76
CA GLN A 868 -16.17 15.71 -38.12
C GLN A 868 -17.51 15.95 -37.42
N THR A 869 -18.59 15.45 -37.98
CA THR A 869 -19.93 15.52 -37.39
C THR A 869 -20.82 14.44 -38.01
N ILE A 870 -21.84 14.03 -37.27
CA ILE A 870 -22.92 13.17 -37.77
C ILE A 870 -24.15 14.04 -38.00
N GLN A 871 -24.68 14.00 -39.21
CA GLN A 871 -25.92 14.67 -39.58
C GLN A 871 -27.01 13.63 -39.76
N MET A 872 -28.14 13.83 -39.09
CA MET A 872 -29.28 12.92 -39.14
C MET A 872 -30.49 13.70 -39.62
N ARG A 873 -31.12 13.25 -40.70
CA ARG A 873 -32.37 13.84 -41.20
C ARG A 873 -33.55 13.15 -40.54
N THR A 874 -34.46 13.93 -39.98
CA THR A 874 -35.67 13.44 -39.34
C THR A 874 -36.79 13.20 -40.35
N SER A 875 -37.87 12.55 -39.94
CA SER A 875 -39.10 12.38 -40.74
C SER A 875 -39.78 13.71 -41.10
N THR A 876 -39.54 14.77 -40.34
CA THR A 876 -40.01 16.14 -40.64
C THR A 876 -39.12 16.87 -41.64
N GLY A 877 -38.02 16.25 -42.10
CA GLY A 877 -37.04 16.87 -42.99
C GLY A 877 -35.99 17.75 -42.29
N SER A 878 -36.11 17.96 -40.98
CA SER A 878 -35.12 18.69 -40.18
C SER A 878 -33.81 17.91 -40.07
N ILE A 879 -32.68 18.61 -39.89
CA ILE A 879 -31.37 17.99 -39.69
C ILE A 879 -30.91 18.26 -38.25
N VAL A 880 -30.57 17.19 -37.54
CA VAL A 880 -29.98 17.23 -36.18
C VAL A 880 -28.53 16.73 -36.23
N TYR A 881 -27.71 17.17 -35.28
CA TYR A 881 -26.25 17.02 -35.32
C TYR A 881 -25.71 16.37 -34.04
N ALA A 882 -24.83 15.38 -34.19
CA ALA A 882 -23.97 14.91 -33.11
C ALA A 882 -22.50 15.24 -33.44
N GLY A 883 -21.87 16.06 -32.60
CA GLY A 883 -20.57 16.67 -32.87
C GLY A 883 -20.68 18.14 -33.26
N SER A 884 -19.87 18.59 -34.22
CA SER A 884 -19.83 20.00 -34.65
C SER A 884 -21.14 20.40 -35.35
N THR A 885 -21.73 21.53 -34.95
CA THR A 885 -22.95 22.11 -35.54
C THR A 885 -22.66 23.15 -36.63
N THR A 886 -21.43 23.65 -36.71
CA THR A 886 -21.07 24.79 -37.55
C THR A 886 -20.22 24.42 -38.75
N VAL A 887 -19.60 23.23 -38.77
CA VAL A 887 -18.65 22.85 -39.82
C VAL A 887 -18.96 21.46 -40.40
N CYS A 888 -19.06 21.41 -41.73
CA CYS A 888 -19.14 20.19 -42.51
C CYS A 888 -18.23 20.34 -43.73
N SER A 889 -16.95 20.04 -43.58
CA SER A 889 -15.93 20.31 -44.60
C SER A 889 -16.14 19.46 -45.87
N THR A 890 -16.42 18.17 -45.73
CA THR A 890 -16.66 17.26 -46.87
C THR A 890 -17.84 16.34 -46.57
N PRO A 891 -19.09 16.78 -46.85
CA PRO A 891 -20.28 15.96 -46.61
C PRO A 891 -20.24 14.66 -47.40
N GLN A 892 -20.49 13.54 -46.73
CA GLN A 892 -20.67 12.24 -47.39
C GLN A 892 -22.11 12.10 -47.91
N THR A 893 -22.33 11.12 -48.79
CA THR A 893 -23.66 10.81 -49.32
C THR A 893 -24.61 10.39 -48.20
N TRP A 894 -25.87 10.82 -48.27
CA TRP A 894 -26.92 10.37 -47.35
C TRP A 894 -27.17 8.87 -47.49
N VAL A 895 -27.18 8.19 -46.35
CA VAL A 895 -27.60 6.79 -46.23
C VAL A 895 -29.03 6.76 -45.74
N ASN A 896 -29.92 6.13 -46.51
CA ASN A 896 -31.29 5.89 -46.06
C ASN A 896 -31.28 4.88 -44.91
N VAL A 897 -32.04 5.15 -43.86
CA VAL A 897 -32.40 4.11 -42.90
C VAL A 897 -33.29 3.11 -43.63
N PRO A 898 -32.94 1.81 -43.72
CA PRO A 898 -33.72 0.83 -44.46
C PRO A 898 -35.17 0.76 -43.97
N ALA A 899 -36.10 0.45 -44.88
CA ALA A 899 -37.52 0.32 -44.52
C ALA A 899 -37.69 -0.76 -43.43
N GLY A 900 -38.37 -0.39 -42.33
CA GLY A 900 -38.55 -1.25 -41.16
C GLY A 900 -37.42 -1.20 -40.12
N TYR A 901 -36.36 -0.43 -40.37
CA TYR A 901 -35.23 -0.27 -39.44
C TYR A 901 -35.25 1.11 -38.79
N LYS A 902 -34.54 1.24 -37.66
CA LYS A 902 -34.24 2.52 -37.01
C LYS A 902 -32.72 2.71 -36.90
N PHE A 903 -32.27 3.96 -36.99
CA PHE A 903 -30.90 4.30 -36.59
C PHE A 903 -30.68 3.86 -35.14
N SER A 904 -29.64 3.06 -34.91
CA SER A 904 -29.44 2.36 -33.65
C SER A 904 -28.03 2.50 -33.07
N GLY A 905 -27.13 3.26 -33.69
CA GLY A 905 -25.79 3.51 -33.15
C GLY A 905 -24.73 3.57 -34.23
N VAL A 906 -23.46 3.45 -33.83
CA VAL A 906 -22.32 3.53 -34.74
C VAL A 906 -21.24 2.50 -34.46
N LYS A 907 -20.33 2.34 -35.42
CA LYS A 907 -19.05 1.64 -35.27
C LYS A 907 -17.94 2.56 -35.74
N THR A 908 -16.84 2.62 -35.01
CA THR A 908 -15.77 3.61 -35.26
C THR A 908 -14.38 2.99 -35.26
N TRP A 909 -13.46 3.68 -35.95
CA TRP A 909 -12.04 3.30 -36.00
C TRP A 909 -11.13 4.52 -35.79
N SER A 910 -9.97 4.31 -35.15
CA SER A 910 -8.85 5.26 -35.07
C SER A 910 -7.70 4.81 -35.94
N MET A 911 -6.79 5.73 -36.26
CA MET A 911 -5.53 5.37 -36.91
C MET A 911 -4.66 4.55 -35.95
N SER A 912 -4.09 3.44 -36.42
CA SER A 912 -3.32 2.50 -35.60
C SER A 912 -1.94 3.05 -35.15
N SER A 913 -1.45 4.11 -35.79
CA SER A 913 -0.06 4.58 -35.67
C SER A 913 0.10 5.84 -34.81
N THR A 914 -0.96 6.39 -34.24
CA THR A 914 -0.91 7.62 -33.45
C THR A 914 -1.52 7.38 -32.07
N THR A 915 -1.02 8.06 -31.03
CA THR A 915 -1.63 8.12 -29.68
C THR A 915 -2.97 8.88 -29.67
N SER A 916 -3.65 8.94 -30.81
CA SER A 916 -4.74 9.85 -31.09
C SER A 916 -6.06 9.07 -31.12
N ASN A 917 -6.86 9.24 -30.08
CA ASN A 917 -8.17 8.61 -29.93
C ASN A 917 -9.28 9.39 -30.67
N TYR A 918 -8.98 9.96 -31.84
CA TYR A 918 -10.02 10.62 -32.65
C TYR A 918 -10.79 9.61 -33.52
N ILE A 919 -12.03 9.94 -33.85
CA ILE A 919 -12.89 9.12 -34.71
C ILE A 919 -12.53 9.36 -36.17
N HIS A 920 -11.74 8.47 -36.77
CA HIS A 920 -11.26 8.66 -38.14
C HIS A 920 -12.18 8.05 -39.18
N ARG A 921 -12.76 6.88 -38.87
CA ARG A 921 -13.76 6.22 -39.72
C ARG A 921 -15.02 5.96 -38.91
N ILE A 922 -16.15 5.98 -39.59
CA ILE A 922 -17.45 5.74 -38.99
C ILE A 922 -18.36 4.92 -39.91
N GLN A 923 -19.12 4.02 -39.31
CA GLN A 923 -20.15 3.21 -39.96
C GLN A 923 -21.43 3.32 -39.12
N PHE A 924 -22.58 3.45 -39.78
CA PHE A 924 -23.87 3.57 -39.12
C PHE A 924 -24.51 2.20 -38.93
N VAL A 925 -25.12 1.99 -37.77
CA VAL A 925 -25.80 0.74 -37.41
C VAL A 925 -27.30 0.96 -37.39
N PHE A 926 -28.05 0.04 -38.01
CA PHE A 926 -29.50 0.03 -38.08
C PHE A 926 -30.04 -1.29 -37.48
N ALA A 927 -31.12 -1.22 -36.72
CA ALA A 927 -31.79 -2.40 -36.16
C ALA A 927 -33.29 -2.38 -36.48
N GLN A 928 -33.83 -3.54 -36.83
CA GLN A 928 -35.26 -3.77 -37.05
C GLN A 928 -35.96 -3.93 -35.71
N ARG A 929 -36.98 -3.11 -35.44
CA ARG A 929 -37.69 -3.10 -34.15
C ARG A 929 -39.19 -3.06 -34.33
#